data_AF-A0A4V2Z325-F1
#
_entry.id   AF-A0A4V2Z325-F1
#
_cell.length_a   1.000
_cell.length_b   1.000
_cell.length_c   1.000
_cell.angle_alpha   90.00
_cell.angle_beta   90.00
_cell.angle_gamma   90.00
#
_symmetry.space_group_name_H-M   'P 1'
#
loop_
_entity.id
_entity.type
_entity.pdbx_description
1 polymer ?
#
loop_
_entity_poly.entity_id
_entity_poly.type
_entity_poly.pdbx_seq_one_letter_code
_entity_poly.pdbx_strand_id
1 'polypeptide(L)'
;MTTAGAAVVAGGGADPATAARGVGESEPVELYVTPNLVDGADCSGSLPCSLERAQQEQRRHTAADAGAGRDVIVYLHGGTYRIAEPLTFDARDSGTSEHSVVWRNYPGESPVLSGGTPITGWTPGPDGVWSADAGGLNFLQLYATGQRFTRARTPNLGSFVQGQPFTLEGTNTTQVRVPADTLADWDLQQLERAQVIVHFAWRQWRYRIESTSADDTGNRWVVARQPEGSTGATGGEIPVATTTTRRGSVSPVYFENAREFLDQAGEWYLDTTADTVYLKPPDGANPNTLGVVAPVTEQLLDIDGASHLQFYGLQFAHSTWLLPDQQGNLQRQGGFHLEHEPLGYADGFPVWYVNPGAVNVRNASHISFRRNAFRFLGANGIVFGPATHDDEIVGNMFTHVADTAVFIGSQHDPIAEPDQENRNETVSNNYFAHMGEDYATDSAVTATFPNGLTVSNNLIRDVKNIAINVGSVFNIGDDVLSLRNVQITGNRIDASCTISADCGAIHSKNNYYYDLSGPNPVPRSTIDGNYITNVNENPAQPGESRVRGIYADDHTSNLLVSNNEWHNVDEPIRLHTTGGLNNDLVDNGVGNQDVIRAAGLEPAYLDLPTLDPDTDSVGGTGGPGSVTVAEASTVAPVELRQLGDGMATVTVTNPGDRPLRDLGVEVVAYDQVNLTQVTGQLVEPAANRHRPLAAGETRTLRWRFDVPLGTTAGEYDLLARVSYTTLDRHWGEAAAIAATSVLPAVTLTAEPADVVIGAGGRADLSVRITSHVDTPLTVGLSGASEPDGVRLEPSSAEFPLPAGGSRAMTVGLVGERPGPAVVDIGLTARTADGVPADVAAVSVPVNVAYGSLAGAFDNVGITDDANPDAGSWGRNGRSYSAQALADAGIVPGGPVIVDEAVFTWPDVPPGVPDNVQANGQLIAMAGAGSRLAVLGTSDGREHEGTGTVHYSDGTSSSFDLRFQHWAYPDLEPDPVVVMPYINRAGVGREDRPVGLYAQSVPIDPAKEVTAVELPAISAPGSHGMHVFALALAP
;
A
#
# COMPACT_ATOMS: atom_id res chain seq x y z
N MET A 1 -26.52 -25.07 -3.60
CA MET A 1 -27.34 -23.84 -3.74
C MET A 1 -27.18 -23.04 -2.47
N THR A 2 -26.93 -21.73 -2.64
CA THR A 2 -26.73 -20.64 -1.64
C THR A 2 -25.47 -20.73 -0.76
N THR A 3 -24.33 -20.35 -1.34
CA THR A 3 -23.13 -19.82 -0.68
C THR A 3 -23.30 -18.30 -0.50
N ALA A 4 -23.28 -17.81 0.74
CA ALA A 4 -23.24 -16.38 1.05
C ALA A 4 -21.78 -15.96 1.28
N GLY A 5 -21.15 -15.43 0.25
CA GLY A 5 -19.90 -14.66 0.39
C GLY A 5 -20.28 -13.23 0.72
N ALA A 6 -19.80 -12.71 1.86
CA ALA A 6 -19.89 -11.29 2.17
C ALA A 6 -18.88 -10.56 1.29
N ALA A 7 -19.37 -9.96 0.20
CA ALA A 7 -18.60 -8.99 -0.57
C ALA A 7 -18.60 -7.67 0.22
N VAL A 8 -17.44 -7.28 0.73
CA VAL A 8 -17.20 -5.91 1.22
C VAL A 8 -17.10 -5.01 -0.01
N VAL A 9 -18.04 -4.08 -0.13
CA VAL A 9 -18.02 -3.03 -1.16
C VAL A 9 -17.05 -1.96 -0.66
N ALA A 10 -15.80 -2.00 -1.12
CA ALA A 10 -14.85 -0.91 -0.90
C ALA A 10 -15.26 0.28 -1.80
N GLY A 11 -15.52 1.43 -1.18
CA GLY A 11 -15.93 2.65 -1.87
C GLY A 11 -14.85 3.15 -2.83
N GLY A 12 -15.24 3.43 -4.07
CA GLY A 12 -14.38 4.04 -5.07
C GLY A 12 -14.24 5.55 -4.81
N GLY A 13 -13.23 5.93 -4.04
CA GLY A 13 -12.82 7.33 -3.87
C GLY A 13 -11.78 7.75 -4.92
N ALA A 14 -11.93 8.97 -5.45
CA ALA A 14 -10.98 9.59 -6.39
C ALA A 14 -9.62 9.91 -5.75
N ASP A 15 -8.61 10.05 -6.61
CA ASP A 15 -7.17 9.91 -6.34
C ASP A 15 -6.49 11.06 -5.55
N PRO A 16 -5.81 10.80 -4.41
CA PRO A 16 -4.95 11.76 -3.69
C PRO A 16 -3.87 12.43 -4.51
N ALA A 17 -3.39 11.78 -5.59
CA ALA A 17 -2.32 12.32 -6.43
C ALA A 17 -2.74 13.56 -7.25
N THR A 18 -4.01 13.97 -7.14
CA THR A 18 -4.55 15.15 -7.83
C THR A 18 -4.98 16.30 -6.91
N ALA A 19 -4.88 16.16 -5.58
CA ALA A 19 -5.26 17.23 -4.67
C ALA A 19 -4.11 18.24 -4.44
N ALA A 20 -4.29 19.44 -5.01
CA ALA A 20 -3.41 20.62 -5.02
C ALA A 20 -2.30 20.65 -6.10
N ARG A 21 -2.64 20.43 -7.37
CA ARG A 21 -1.72 20.75 -8.48
C ARG A 21 -1.76 22.24 -8.83
N GLY A 22 -0.63 22.90 -8.61
CA GLY A 22 -0.39 24.24 -9.16
C GLY A 22 -0.36 24.19 -10.69
N VAL A 23 -0.69 25.30 -11.33
CA VAL A 23 -0.60 25.47 -12.79
C VAL A 23 0.86 25.25 -13.23
N GLY A 24 1.20 24.05 -13.73
CA GLY A 24 2.52 23.75 -14.29
C GLY A 24 3.10 22.33 -14.11
N GLU A 25 2.49 21.42 -13.35
CA GLU A 25 3.01 20.06 -13.16
C GLU A 25 2.59 19.07 -14.27
N SER A 26 3.53 18.24 -14.70
CA SER A 26 3.33 17.18 -15.71
C SER A 26 2.68 15.92 -15.13
N GLU A 27 1.72 15.33 -15.84
CA GLU A 27 0.99 14.10 -15.42
C GLU A 27 1.93 12.97 -14.97
N PRO A 28 1.58 12.16 -13.96
CA PRO A 28 2.43 11.05 -13.53
C PRO A 28 2.58 9.98 -14.64
N VAL A 29 3.61 9.17 -14.52
CA VAL A 29 3.74 7.91 -15.28
C VAL A 29 3.09 6.81 -14.47
N GLU A 30 2.13 6.11 -15.05
CA GLU A 30 1.43 5.01 -14.39
C GLU A 30 1.83 3.66 -14.99
N LEU A 31 2.19 2.72 -14.12
CA LEU A 31 2.52 1.35 -14.46
C LEU A 31 1.59 0.39 -13.72
N TYR A 32 1.04 -0.61 -14.41
CA TYR A 32 0.05 -1.52 -13.86
C TYR A 32 0.61 -2.94 -13.76
N VAL A 33 0.42 -3.58 -12.62
CA VAL A 33 1.00 -4.87 -12.26
C VAL A 33 -0.12 -5.85 -11.88
N THR A 34 0.00 -7.11 -12.31
CA THR A 34 -0.91 -8.21 -11.94
C THR A 34 -0.13 -9.50 -11.68
N PRO A 35 -0.55 -10.37 -10.74
CA PRO A 35 0.06 -11.69 -10.60
C PRO A 35 -0.43 -12.67 -11.68
N ASN A 36 -1.50 -12.34 -12.41
CA ASN A 36 -2.09 -13.17 -13.46
C ASN A 36 -1.61 -12.73 -14.85
N LEU A 37 -0.36 -13.07 -15.17
CA LEU A 37 0.29 -12.61 -16.40
C LEU A 37 -0.40 -13.10 -17.68
N VAL A 38 -0.45 -12.21 -18.68
CA VAL A 38 -0.90 -12.49 -20.04
C VAL A 38 0.24 -12.26 -21.03
N ASP A 39 0.22 -12.99 -22.15
CA ASP A 39 1.24 -12.81 -23.20
C ASP A 39 1.18 -11.40 -23.80
N GLY A 40 2.33 -10.73 -23.91
CA GLY A 40 2.45 -9.39 -24.50
C GLY A 40 2.28 -8.22 -23.53
N ALA A 41 2.32 -8.45 -22.22
CA ALA A 41 2.20 -7.38 -21.20
C ALA A 41 3.20 -6.22 -21.38
N ASP A 42 2.70 -4.99 -21.32
CA ASP A 42 3.46 -3.75 -21.51
C ASP A 42 3.40 -2.79 -20.31
N CYS A 43 2.77 -3.21 -19.21
CA CYS A 43 2.53 -2.43 -17.99
C CYS A 43 1.50 -1.30 -18.14
N SER A 44 0.73 -1.26 -19.24
CA SER A 44 -0.44 -0.39 -19.34
C SER A 44 -1.61 -0.93 -18.53
N GLY A 45 -2.60 -0.09 -18.23
CA GLY A 45 -3.84 -0.52 -17.55
C GLY A 45 -4.61 -1.60 -18.31
N SER A 46 -4.46 -1.67 -19.64
CA SER A 46 -5.09 -2.71 -20.48
C SER A 46 -4.31 -4.03 -20.50
N LEU A 47 -2.99 -3.99 -20.27
CA LEU A 47 -2.10 -5.14 -20.29
C LEU A 47 -1.08 -5.07 -19.13
N PRO A 48 -1.53 -5.27 -17.87
CA PRO A 48 -0.67 -5.21 -16.70
C PRO A 48 0.45 -6.25 -16.73
N CYS A 49 1.61 -5.91 -16.16
CA CYS A 49 2.83 -6.72 -16.23
C CYS A 49 3.25 -7.31 -14.88
N SER A 50 4.42 -7.95 -14.82
CA SER A 50 4.99 -8.50 -13.57
C SER A 50 5.69 -7.43 -12.74
N LEU A 51 5.97 -7.73 -11.45
CA LEU A 51 6.71 -6.82 -10.56
C LEU A 51 8.08 -6.46 -11.12
N GLU A 52 8.83 -7.44 -11.62
CA GLU A 52 10.17 -7.25 -12.17
C GLU A 52 10.14 -6.40 -13.43
N ARG A 53 9.11 -6.58 -14.26
CA ARG A 53 8.93 -5.80 -15.48
C ARG A 53 8.58 -4.36 -15.15
N ALA A 54 7.68 -4.13 -14.20
CA ALA A 54 7.32 -2.79 -13.76
C ALA A 54 8.50 -2.06 -13.12
N GLN A 55 9.32 -2.72 -12.31
CA GLN A 55 10.55 -2.10 -11.77
C GLN A 55 11.51 -1.70 -12.90
N GLN A 56 11.66 -2.53 -13.94
CA GLN A 56 12.51 -2.17 -15.09
C GLN A 56 11.97 -0.95 -15.85
N GLU A 57 10.66 -0.83 -16.03
CA GLU A 57 10.06 0.35 -16.67
C GLU A 57 10.14 1.57 -15.77
N GLN A 58 9.87 1.43 -14.47
CA GLN A 58 10.05 2.49 -13.48
C GLN A 58 11.49 3.03 -13.52
N ARG A 59 12.51 2.17 -13.51
CA ARG A 59 13.92 2.59 -13.67
C ARG A 59 14.18 3.35 -14.97
N ARG A 60 13.53 2.97 -16.07
CA ARG A 60 13.67 3.69 -17.34
C ARG A 60 13.05 5.08 -17.27
N HIS A 61 11.89 5.20 -16.65
CA HIS A 61 11.22 6.48 -16.44
C HIS A 61 12.02 7.37 -15.49
N THR A 62 12.43 6.87 -14.33
CA THR A 62 13.32 7.57 -13.40
C THR A 62 14.61 8.07 -14.09
N ALA A 63 15.23 7.26 -14.96
CA ALA A 63 16.42 7.67 -15.69
C ALA A 63 16.14 8.69 -16.82
N ALA A 64 14.99 8.61 -17.49
CA ALA A 64 14.61 9.49 -18.60
C ALA A 64 14.04 10.83 -18.13
N ASP A 65 13.34 10.83 -17.00
CA ASP A 65 12.55 11.94 -16.46
C ASP A 65 13.30 12.75 -15.39
N ALA A 66 14.60 12.49 -15.18
CA ALA A 66 15.49 13.25 -14.28
C ALA A 66 15.60 14.76 -14.59
N GLY A 67 14.90 15.27 -15.61
CA GLY A 67 14.71 16.70 -15.90
C GLY A 67 13.28 17.13 -16.23
N ALA A 68 12.28 16.24 -16.08
CA ALA A 68 10.87 16.50 -16.40
C ALA A 68 9.95 16.61 -15.17
N GLY A 69 10.36 16.13 -13.99
CA GLY A 69 9.61 16.30 -12.73
C GLY A 69 8.29 15.51 -12.66
N ARG A 70 8.21 14.34 -13.31
CA ARG A 70 7.02 13.48 -13.31
C ARG A 70 7.14 12.40 -12.24
N ASP A 71 6.13 12.26 -11.40
CA ASP A 71 6.00 11.12 -10.48
C ASP A 71 5.85 9.81 -11.27
N VAL A 72 6.34 8.70 -10.70
CA VAL A 72 6.11 7.35 -11.23
C VAL A 72 5.28 6.55 -10.23
N ILE A 73 4.09 6.14 -10.63
CA ILE A 73 3.15 5.38 -9.81
C ILE A 73 3.02 3.96 -10.37
N VAL A 74 3.33 2.97 -9.54
CA VAL A 74 3.19 1.55 -9.85
C VAL A 74 1.97 1.01 -9.09
N TYR A 75 0.88 0.73 -9.81
CA TYR A 75 -0.35 0.16 -9.28
C TYR A 75 -0.32 -1.37 -9.33
N LEU A 76 -0.49 -2.01 -8.17
CA LEU A 76 -0.56 -3.46 -8.03
C LEU A 76 -2.03 -3.88 -7.88
N HIS A 77 -2.54 -4.60 -8.87
CA HIS A 77 -3.84 -5.27 -8.75
C HIS A 77 -3.81 -6.34 -7.66
N GLY A 78 -4.98 -6.60 -7.10
CA GLY A 78 -5.24 -7.58 -6.05
C GLY A 78 -4.86 -8.99 -6.46
N GLY A 79 -4.41 -9.75 -5.47
CA GLY A 79 -3.89 -11.10 -5.64
C GLY A 79 -2.58 -11.30 -4.89
N THR A 80 -2.07 -12.52 -4.93
CA THR A 80 -0.83 -12.88 -4.23
C THR A 80 0.34 -12.93 -5.22
N TYR A 81 1.32 -12.06 -5.00
CA TYR A 81 2.60 -12.03 -5.71
C TYR A 81 3.60 -12.86 -4.91
N ARG A 82 4.14 -13.91 -5.53
CA ARG A 82 5.08 -14.82 -4.86
C ARG A 82 6.50 -14.33 -5.01
N ILE A 83 7.10 -13.98 -3.87
CA ILE A 83 8.45 -13.46 -3.78
C ILE A 83 9.36 -14.62 -3.41
N ALA A 84 9.97 -15.24 -4.41
CA ALA A 84 10.96 -16.30 -4.17
C ALA A 84 12.31 -15.71 -3.75
N GLU A 85 12.68 -14.59 -4.38
CA GLU A 85 13.88 -13.79 -4.10
C GLU A 85 13.45 -12.35 -3.80
N PRO A 86 14.17 -11.60 -2.93
CA PRO A 86 13.77 -10.27 -2.53
C PRO A 86 13.68 -9.31 -3.72
N LEU A 87 12.66 -8.45 -3.77
CA LEU A 87 12.62 -7.35 -4.74
C LEU A 87 13.58 -6.25 -4.26
N THR A 88 14.65 -6.03 -5.02
CA THR A 88 15.75 -5.13 -4.65
C THR A 88 15.58 -3.74 -5.25
N PHE A 89 15.62 -2.70 -4.43
CA PHE A 89 15.63 -1.29 -4.84
C PHE A 89 16.98 -0.65 -4.52
N ASP A 90 17.54 0.08 -5.48
CA ASP A 90 18.78 0.82 -5.29
C ASP A 90 18.69 2.25 -5.82
N ALA A 91 19.83 2.95 -5.93
CA ALA A 91 19.88 4.32 -6.41
C ALA A 91 19.24 4.55 -7.80
N ARG A 92 19.05 3.50 -8.62
CA ARG A 92 18.35 3.58 -9.91
C ARG A 92 16.84 3.69 -9.76
N ASP A 93 16.33 3.36 -8.58
CA ASP A 93 14.92 3.37 -8.26
C ASP A 93 14.47 4.64 -7.52
N SER A 94 15.40 5.54 -7.22
CA SER A 94 15.14 6.74 -6.44
C SER A 94 14.30 7.78 -7.18
N GLY A 95 13.38 8.42 -6.47
CA GLY A 95 12.83 9.72 -6.88
C GLY A 95 13.76 10.89 -6.52
N THR A 96 13.20 12.10 -6.52
CA THR A 96 13.82 13.32 -5.95
C THR A 96 12.79 14.12 -5.14
N SER A 97 13.21 15.25 -4.56
CA SER A 97 12.29 16.17 -3.88
C SER A 97 11.23 16.79 -4.80
N GLU A 98 11.38 16.66 -6.12
CA GLU A 98 10.46 17.18 -7.14
C GLU A 98 9.65 16.07 -7.83
N HIS A 99 9.99 14.79 -7.63
CA HIS A 99 9.22 13.65 -8.14
C HIS A 99 9.36 12.42 -7.24
N SER A 100 8.26 11.77 -6.90
CA SER A 100 8.26 10.56 -6.07
C SER A 100 8.05 9.30 -6.92
N VAL A 101 8.63 8.19 -6.46
CA VAL A 101 8.31 6.86 -6.97
C VAL A 101 7.39 6.18 -5.95
N VAL A 102 6.19 5.77 -6.38
CA VAL A 102 5.15 5.24 -5.49
C VAL A 102 4.72 3.85 -5.95
N TRP A 103 4.96 2.84 -5.12
CA TRP A 103 4.44 1.48 -5.29
C TRP A 103 3.19 1.32 -4.43
N ARG A 104 2.02 1.19 -5.05
CA ARG A 104 0.75 1.18 -4.33
C ARG A 104 -0.22 0.13 -4.82
N ASN A 105 -1.19 -0.21 -3.97
CA ASN A 105 -2.32 -0.99 -4.41
C ASN A 105 -3.14 -0.26 -5.48
N TYR A 106 -3.71 -1.03 -6.41
CA TYR A 106 -4.80 -0.51 -7.22
C TYR A 106 -5.97 -0.13 -6.29
N PRO A 107 -6.61 1.03 -6.47
CA PRO A 107 -7.64 1.51 -5.55
C PRO A 107 -8.72 0.46 -5.24
N GLY A 108 -8.98 0.23 -3.95
CA GLY A 108 -9.96 -0.75 -3.48
C GLY A 108 -9.51 -2.21 -3.51
N GLU A 109 -8.31 -2.50 -4.04
CA GLU A 109 -7.75 -3.85 -4.10
C GLU A 109 -6.67 -4.07 -3.03
N SER A 110 -6.43 -5.32 -2.63
CA SER A 110 -5.48 -5.71 -1.57
C SER A 110 -4.42 -6.68 -2.10
N PRO A 111 -3.35 -6.18 -2.75
CA PRO A 111 -2.24 -6.99 -3.20
C PRO A 111 -1.40 -7.51 -2.02
N VAL A 112 -0.99 -8.78 -2.10
CA VAL A 112 -0.15 -9.45 -1.09
C VAL A 112 1.19 -9.85 -1.70
N LEU A 113 2.27 -9.21 -1.26
CA LEU A 113 3.64 -9.64 -1.51
C LEU A 113 3.99 -10.74 -0.51
N SER A 114 4.09 -11.97 -0.99
CA SER A 114 4.21 -13.14 -0.12
C SER A 114 5.43 -14.00 -0.41
N GLY A 115 6.22 -14.26 0.63
CA GLY A 115 7.31 -15.26 0.63
C GLY A 115 6.83 -16.70 0.88
N GLY A 116 5.52 -16.95 0.78
CA GLY A 116 4.89 -18.20 1.19
C GLY A 116 4.55 -19.14 0.03
N THR A 117 4.61 -20.44 0.32
CA THR A 117 4.21 -21.53 -0.58
C THR A 117 3.04 -22.32 0.01
N PRO A 118 1.93 -22.52 -0.73
CA PRO A 118 0.81 -23.34 -0.30
C PRO A 118 1.23 -24.80 -0.15
N ILE A 119 0.80 -25.40 0.95
CA ILE A 119 0.84 -26.84 1.12
C ILE A 119 -0.53 -27.41 0.73
N THR A 120 -0.52 -28.35 -0.21
CA THR A 120 -1.74 -28.95 -0.78
C THR A 120 -1.69 -30.47 -0.73
N GLY A 121 -2.79 -31.14 -1.09
CA GLY A 121 -2.81 -32.61 -1.13
C GLY A 121 -2.92 -33.25 0.25
N TRP A 122 -3.56 -32.56 1.21
CA TRP A 122 -3.71 -33.06 2.57
C TRP A 122 -4.59 -34.32 2.61
N THR A 123 -4.12 -35.31 3.35
CA THR A 123 -4.79 -36.60 3.56
C THR A 123 -5.15 -36.79 5.03
N PRO A 124 -6.35 -37.29 5.34
CA PRO A 124 -6.76 -37.49 6.74
C PRO A 124 -6.01 -38.67 7.35
N GLY A 125 -5.51 -38.47 8.57
CA GLY A 125 -4.88 -39.49 9.40
C GLY A 125 -5.65 -39.75 10.70
N PRO A 126 -5.07 -40.58 11.60
CA PRO A 126 -5.68 -40.87 12.90
C PRO A 126 -5.72 -39.63 13.81
N ASP A 127 -6.59 -39.67 14.83
CA ASP A 127 -6.69 -38.68 15.91
C ASP A 127 -6.90 -37.22 15.46
N GLY A 128 -7.48 -37.05 14.26
CA GLY A 128 -7.76 -35.75 13.65
C GLY A 128 -6.52 -35.07 13.04
N VAL A 129 -5.38 -35.77 12.96
CA VAL A 129 -4.17 -35.26 12.32
C VAL A 129 -4.22 -35.54 10.82
N TRP A 130 -3.94 -34.53 10.02
CA TRP A 130 -3.78 -34.62 8.56
C TRP A 130 -2.32 -34.58 8.18
N SER A 131 -1.96 -35.16 7.04
CA SER A 131 -0.60 -35.11 6.50
C SER A 131 -0.58 -34.70 5.03
N ALA A 132 0.45 -33.95 4.63
CA ALA A 132 0.74 -33.58 3.25
C ALA A 132 2.25 -33.70 2.97
N ASP A 133 2.59 -33.87 1.69
CA ASP A 133 3.97 -33.76 1.20
C ASP A 133 4.46 -32.32 1.41
N ALA A 134 5.62 -32.15 2.03
CA ALA A 134 6.21 -30.83 2.27
C ALA A 134 6.96 -30.28 1.06
N GLY A 135 7.22 -31.11 0.03
CA GLY A 135 7.84 -30.70 -1.23
C GLY A 135 9.30 -30.28 -1.09
N GLY A 136 10.02 -30.84 -0.12
CA GLY A 136 11.39 -30.47 0.22
C GLY A 136 11.53 -29.13 0.95
N LEU A 137 10.43 -28.50 1.35
CA LEU A 137 10.44 -27.22 2.05
C LEU A 137 10.85 -27.40 3.52
N ASN A 138 11.54 -26.40 4.06
CA ASN A 138 11.83 -26.28 5.50
C ASN A 138 11.33 -24.92 5.99
N PHE A 139 10.61 -24.92 7.11
CA PHE A 139 9.93 -23.72 7.64
C PHE A 139 9.69 -23.83 9.14
N LEU A 140 9.62 -22.68 9.82
CA LEU A 140 9.40 -22.58 11.26
C LEU A 140 7.98 -22.15 11.63
N GLN A 141 7.20 -21.66 10.68
CA GLN A 141 5.82 -21.21 10.87
C GLN A 141 4.91 -21.83 9.82
N LEU A 142 3.62 -21.92 10.13
CA LEU A 142 2.59 -22.41 9.22
C LEU A 142 1.32 -21.58 9.45
N TYR A 143 0.69 -21.13 8.38
CA TYR A 143 -0.45 -20.22 8.43
C TYR A 143 -1.62 -20.77 7.62
N ALA A 144 -2.85 -20.44 7.98
CA ALA A 144 -4.02 -20.68 7.14
C ALA A 144 -5.20 -19.78 7.54
N THR A 145 -6.06 -19.40 6.59
CA THR A 145 -7.30 -18.66 6.89
C THR A 145 -7.09 -17.39 7.74
N GLY A 146 -5.95 -16.72 7.57
CA GLY A 146 -5.61 -15.54 8.36
C GLY A 146 -5.24 -15.84 9.82
N GLN A 147 -4.89 -17.08 10.14
CA GLN A 147 -4.44 -17.51 11.47
C GLN A 147 -3.06 -18.15 11.40
N ARG A 148 -2.34 -18.02 12.52
CA ARG A 148 -1.07 -18.70 12.77
C ARG A 148 -1.30 -20.04 13.46
N PHE A 149 -0.71 -21.12 12.94
CA PHE A 149 -0.71 -22.42 13.62
C PHE A 149 0.47 -22.54 14.59
N THR A 150 0.21 -23.18 15.73
CA THR A 150 1.21 -23.42 16.76
C THR A 150 2.14 -24.55 16.34
N ARG A 151 3.45 -24.31 16.29
CA ARG A 151 4.42 -25.39 16.13
C ARG A 151 4.29 -26.32 17.34
N ALA A 152 4.06 -27.61 17.09
CA ALA A 152 3.67 -28.58 18.12
C ALA A 152 4.60 -28.49 19.34
N ARG A 153 4.02 -28.28 20.52
CA ARG A 153 4.79 -27.96 21.73
C ARG A 153 4.20 -28.58 23.00
N THR A 154 5.07 -28.86 23.96
CA THR A 154 4.68 -29.30 25.31
C THR A 154 5.37 -28.47 26.40
N PRO A 155 4.67 -28.09 27.47
CA PRO A 155 3.21 -28.12 27.57
C PRO A 155 2.58 -27.20 26.50
N ASN A 156 1.30 -27.43 26.21
CA ASN A 156 0.54 -26.66 25.23
C ASN A 156 0.54 -25.16 25.53
N LEU A 157 0.26 -24.35 24.50
CA LEU A 157 0.26 -22.90 24.56
C LEU A 157 -0.48 -22.36 25.80
N GLY A 158 0.10 -21.35 26.46
CA GLY A 158 -0.42 -20.77 27.70
C GLY A 158 0.02 -21.50 28.99
N SER A 159 0.73 -22.62 28.87
CA SER A 159 1.34 -23.32 30.01
C SER A 159 2.86 -23.37 29.89
N PHE A 160 3.54 -23.48 31.04
CA PHE A 160 4.99 -23.64 31.14
C PHE A 160 5.33 -24.67 32.21
N VAL A 161 6.49 -25.30 32.08
CA VAL A 161 7.11 -26.06 33.16
C VAL A 161 8.24 -25.24 33.79
N GLN A 162 8.49 -25.48 35.08
CA GLN A 162 9.55 -24.79 35.80
C GLN A 162 10.87 -25.55 35.63
N GLY A 163 11.76 -24.98 34.82
CA GLY A 163 13.09 -25.52 34.52
C GLY A 163 14.20 -24.79 35.28
N GLN A 164 15.39 -25.39 35.34
CA GLN A 164 16.59 -24.78 35.94
C GLN A 164 17.75 -24.87 34.96
N PRO A 165 18.01 -23.83 34.15
CA PRO A 165 19.16 -23.79 33.26
C PRO A 165 20.46 -23.56 34.05
N PHE A 166 21.51 -24.29 33.71
CA PHE A 166 22.86 -24.06 34.21
C PHE A 166 23.89 -24.62 33.24
N THR A 167 25.15 -24.19 33.41
CA THR A 167 26.28 -24.85 32.77
C THR A 167 26.99 -25.77 33.72
N LEU A 168 27.23 -27.00 33.27
CA LEU A 168 28.09 -27.93 33.99
C LEU A 168 29.57 -27.54 33.87
N GLU A 169 30.18 -27.19 35.01
CA GLU A 169 31.60 -26.86 35.13
C GLU A 169 32.50 -27.94 34.50
N GLY A 170 33.53 -27.52 33.74
CA GLY A 170 34.48 -28.42 33.09
C GLY A 170 33.98 -29.06 31.78
N THR A 171 32.69 -28.93 31.43
CA THR A 171 32.13 -29.41 30.16
C THR A 171 31.79 -28.29 29.18
N ASN A 172 31.68 -27.05 29.66
CA ASN A 172 31.28 -25.89 28.87
C ASN A 172 29.93 -26.11 28.13
N THR A 173 29.04 -26.95 28.67
CA THR A 173 27.77 -27.32 28.05
C THR A 173 26.60 -26.92 28.94
N THR A 174 25.67 -26.16 28.38
CA THR A 174 24.39 -25.77 28.98
C THR A 174 23.46 -26.97 29.10
N GLN A 175 22.82 -27.10 30.26
CA GLN A 175 21.81 -28.10 30.55
C GLN A 175 20.60 -27.44 31.21
N VAL A 176 19.41 -27.97 30.95
CA VAL A 176 18.17 -27.56 31.62
C VAL A 176 17.67 -28.73 32.46
N ARG A 177 17.54 -28.51 33.77
CA ARG A 177 16.88 -29.47 34.67
C ARG A 177 15.39 -29.26 34.65
N VAL A 178 14.60 -30.30 34.42
CA VAL A 178 13.13 -30.22 34.47
C VAL A 178 12.53 -31.34 35.35
N PRO A 179 11.30 -31.15 35.88
CA PRO A 179 10.58 -32.19 36.62
C PRO A 179 10.51 -33.53 35.87
N ALA A 180 10.52 -34.64 36.63
CA ALA A 180 10.54 -36.02 36.13
C ALA A 180 9.48 -36.33 35.05
N ASP A 181 8.29 -35.75 35.24
CA ASP A 181 7.06 -35.93 34.47
C ASP A 181 6.90 -34.94 33.30
N THR A 182 7.86 -34.04 33.11
CA THR A 182 7.84 -33.03 32.03
C THR A 182 7.89 -33.66 30.65
N LEU A 183 8.76 -34.66 30.48
CA LEU A 183 8.89 -35.44 29.26
C LEU A 183 8.48 -36.86 29.61
N ALA A 184 7.53 -37.42 28.85
CA ALA A 184 7.24 -38.85 28.98
C ALA A 184 8.49 -39.67 28.64
N ASP A 185 8.47 -40.99 28.86
CA ASP A 185 9.55 -41.90 28.41
C ASP A 185 9.55 -42.04 26.86
N TRP A 186 9.57 -40.91 26.15
CA TRP A 186 9.67 -40.82 24.71
C TRP A 186 11.06 -41.25 24.24
N ASP A 187 11.10 -41.93 23.10
CA ASP A 187 12.36 -42.36 22.50
C ASP A 187 13.15 -41.13 22.06
N LEU A 188 14.29 -40.90 22.69
CA LEU A 188 15.12 -39.72 22.45
C LEU A 188 15.70 -39.67 21.04
N GLN A 189 15.71 -40.79 20.29
CA GLN A 189 16.00 -40.77 18.86
C GLN A 189 14.93 -40.03 18.05
N GLN A 190 13.69 -39.98 18.53
CA GLN A 190 12.57 -39.29 17.87
C GLN A 190 12.52 -37.78 18.21
N LEU A 191 13.27 -37.35 19.23
CA LEU A 191 13.43 -35.95 19.62
C LEU A 191 14.63 -35.25 18.95
N GLU A 192 15.24 -35.83 17.90
CA GLU A 192 16.50 -35.34 17.31
C GLU A 192 16.42 -33.88 16.80
N ARG A 193 15.21 -33.37 16.50
CA ARG A 193 14.97 -31.96 16.12
C ARG A 193 14.22 -31.13 17.16
N ALA A 194 13.86 -31.73 18.30
CA ALA A 194 13.14 -31.03 19.35
C ALA A 194 14.03 -29.93 19.96
N GLN A 195 13.39 -28.83 20.36
CA GLN A 195 14.06 -27.72 21.02
C GLN A 195 13.51 -27.53 22.43
N VAL A 196 14.35 -27.03 23.32
CA VAL A 196 13.95 -26.50 24.62
C VAL A 196 14.07 -24.98 24.60
N ILE A 197 12.98 -24.30 24.94
CA ILE A 197 12.89 -22.85 24.96
C ILE A 197 12.84 -22.41 26.41
N VAL A 198 13.78 -21.57 26.79
CA VAL A 198 13.98 -21.09 28.16
C VAL A 198 13.74 -19.60 28.20
N HIS A 199 12.74 -19.18 28.98
CA HIS A 199 12.51 -17.77 29.29
C HIS A 199 13.17 -17.45 30.62
N PHE A 200 13.93 -16.36 30.69
CA PHE A 200 14.54 -15.94 31.95
C PHE A 200 14.81 -14.44 31.93
N ALA A 201 14.29 -13.73 32.93
CA ALA A 201 14.26 -12.28 32.94
C ALA A 201 13.72 -11.70 31.61
N TRP A 202 14.50 -10.85 30.93
CA TRP A 202 14.13 -10.22 29.65
C TRP A 202 14.46 -11.05 28.40
N ARG A 203 14.95 -12.29 28.56
CA ARG A 203 15.51 -13.14 27.48
C ARG A 203 14.66 -14.36 27.14
N GLN A 204 14.82 -14.84 25.90
CA GLN A 204 14.38 -16.15 25.45
C GLN A 204 15.53 -16.85 24.70
N TRP A 205 15.91 -18.03 25.17
CA TRP A 205 16.94 -18.85 24.52
C TRP A 205 16.36 -20.18 24.05
N ARG A 206 16.66 -20.52 22.79
CA ARG A 206 16.23 -21.74 22.11
C ARG A 206 17.43 -22.66 21.90
N TYR A 207 17.37 -23.83 22.52
CA TYR A 207 18.42 -24.84 22.42
C TYR A 207 17.89 -26.07 21.69
N ARG A 208 18.62 -26.56 20.67
CA ARG A 208 18.32 -27.88 20.13
C ARG A 208 18.76 -28.93 21.15
N ILE A 209 17.96 -29.99 21.27
CA ILE A 209 18.23 -31.05 22.23
C ILE A 209 19.26 -32.02 21.63
N GLU A 210 20.32 -32.28 22.37
CA GLU A 210 21.31 -33.31 22.06
C GLU A 210 20.94 -34.63 22.72
N SER A 211 20.59 -34.59 24.00
CA SER A 211 20.18 -35.78 24.75
C SER A 211 19.36 -35.40 25.98
N THR A 212 18.69 -36.40 26.57
CA THR A 212 18.13 -36.28 27.91
C THR A 212 18.54 -37.46 28.78
N SER A 213 18.61 -37.26 30.10
CA SER A 213 18.90 -38.34 31.05
C SER A 213 18.21 -38.11 32.40
N ALA A 214 17.93 -39.17 33.15
CA ALA A 214 17.42 -39.03 34.51
C ALA A 214 18.55 -38.62 35.47
N ASP A 215 18.24 -37.77 36.44
CA ASP A 215 19.10 -37.49 37.58
C ASP A 215 18.82 -38.43 38.77
N ASP A 216 19.69 -38.42 39.78
CA ASP A 216 19.58 -39.30 40.97
C ASP A 216 18.32 -39.04 41.81
N THR A 217 17.56 -37.99 41.52
CA THR A 217 16.32 -37.61 42.19
C THR A 217 15.08 -37.85 41.32
N GLY A 218 15.26 -38.44 40.14
CA GLY A 218 14.19 -38.74 39.17
C GLY A 218 13.86 -37.60 38.21
N ASN A 219 14.46 -36.41 38.36
CA ASN A 219 14.26 -35.30 37.41
C ASN A 219 15.00 -35.57 36.09
N ARG A 220 14.72 -34.78 35.04
CA ARG A 220 15.37 -34.94 33.73
C ARG A 220 16.40 -33.85 33.48
N TRP A 221 17.56 -34.25 33.01
CA TRP A 221 18.54 -33.41 32.35
C TRP A 221 18.21 -33.31 30.88
N VAL A 222 18.14 -32.10 30.34
CA VAL A 222 18.07 -31.82 28.91
C VAL A 222 19.39 -31.15 28.52
N VAL A 223 20.18 -31.80 27.66
CA VAL A 223 21.50 -31.32 27.24
C VAL A 223 21.34 -30.56 25.93
N ALA A 224 21.81 -29.31 25.92
CA ALA A 224 21.81 -28.47 24.72
C ALA A 224 22.90 -28.92 23.75
N ARG A 225 22.57 -28.95 22.45
CA ARG A 225 23.51 -29.23 21.37
C ARG A 225 24.49 -28.09 21.18
N GLN A 226 25.67 -28.40 20.63
CA GLN A 226 26.64 -27.39 20.18
C GLN A 226 26.28 -26.86 18.77
N PRO A 227 26.60 -25.60 18.45
CA PRO A 227 27.40 -24.66 19.25
C PRO A 227 26.63 -23.86 20.30
N GLU A 228 25.29 -23.82 20.25
CA GLU A 228 24.48 -23.00 21.15
C GLU A 228 24.61 -23.37 22.63
N GLY A 229 24.91 -24.64 22.92
CA GLY A 229 25.15 -25.11 24.28
C GLY A 229 26.44 -24.59 24.92
N SER A 230 27.31 -23.86 24.21
CA SER A 230 28.59 -23.36 24.73
C SER A 230 28.44 -22.16 25.66
N THR A 231 29.10 -22.14 26.83
CA THR A 231 29.03 -20.94 27.73
C THR A 231 29.86 -19.77 27.30
N GLY A 232 30.88 -20.01 26.47
CA GLY A 232 31.64 -18.92 25.87
C GLY A 232 30.73 -18.03 25.01
N ALA A 233 29.66 -18.61 24.46
CA ALA A 233 28.67 -17.92 23.66
C ALA A 233 27.85 -16.92 24.51
N THR A 234 27.52 -17.29 25.75
CA THR A 234 26.63 -16.50 26.62
C THR A 234 27.36 -15.52 27.53
N GLY A 235 28.69 -15.36 27.42
CA GLY A 235 29.47 -14.44 28.25
C GLY A 235 29.37 -14.69 29.78
N GLY A 236 29.03 -15.92 30.20
CA GLY A 236 28.82 -16.26 31.61
C GLY A 236 27.45 -15.85 32.19
N GLU A 237 26.48 -15.48 31.36
CA GLU A 237 25.13 -15.06 31.79
C GLU A 237 24.27 -16.21 32.36
N ILE A 238 24.53 -17.48 31.99
CA ILE A 238 23.95 -18.65 32.67
C ILE A 238 24.81 -19.06 33.88
N PRO A 239 24.20 -19.39 35.04
CA PRO A 239 24.93 -19.85 36.21
C PRO A 239 25.79 -21.08 35.92
N VAL A 240 27.07 -21.02 36.31
CA VAL A 240 27.96 -22.18 36.29
C VAL A 240 27.72 -23.01 37.55
N ALA A 241 27.26 -24.24 37.38
CA ALA A 241 27.06 -25.20 38.45
C ALA A 241 28.23 -26.18 38.54
N THR A 242 28.76 -26.37 39.75
CA THR A 242 29.70 -27.46 40.06
C THR A 242 28.96 -28.79 40.15
N THR A 243 29.67 -29.92 40.10
CA THR A 243 29.05 -31.25 40.27
C THR A 243 28.35 -31.43 41.63
N THR A 244 28.63 -30.59 42.63
CA THR A 244 28.06 -30.66 44.00
C THR A 244 26.97 -29.62 44.27
N THR A 245 26.86 -28.54 43.49
CA THR A 245 25.84 -27.48 43.63
C THR A 245 25.11 -27.23 42.31
N ARG A 246 24.25 -28.18 41.92
CA ARG A 246 23.36 -28.08 40.74
C ARG A 246 22.14 -27.19 41.03
N ARG A 247 22.29 -25.86 41.08
CA ARG A 247 21.16 -24.92 41.25
C ARG A 247 21.31 -23.69 40.34
N GLY A 248 20.55 -23.67 39.24
CA GLY A 248 20.20 -22.44 38.53
C GLY A 248 18.93 -21.81 39.10
N SER A 249 18.64 -20.57 38.70
CA SER A 249 17.32 -19.95 38.93
C SER A 249 16.22 -20.77 38.27
N VAL A 250 14.99 -20.62 38.77
CA VAL A 250 13.83 -21.33 38.22
C VAL A 250 13.23 -20.47 37.12
N SER A 251 13.10 -21.03 35.92
CA SER A 251 12.75 -20.34 34.69
C SER A 251 11.60 -21.07 33.97
N PRO A 252 10.62 -20.36 33.38
CA PRO A 252 9.62 -20.99 32.53
C PRO A 252 10.25 -21.61 31.29
N VAL A 253 9.89 -22.85 31.03
CA VAL A 253 10.40 -23.64 29.91
C VAL A 253 9.24 -24.30 29.17
N TYR A 254 9.40 -24.45 27.86
CA TYR A 254 8.61 -25.36 27.04
C TYR A 254 9.49 -26.04 25.99
N PHE A 255 8.94 -27.07 25.36
CA PHE A 255 9.58 -27.87 24.33
C PHE A 255 8.76 -27.79 23.05
N GLU A 256 9.40 -27.72 21.89
CA GLU A 256 8.70 -27.69 20.60
C GLU A 256 9.36 -28.61 19.57
N ASN A 257 8.69 -28.78 18.43
CA ASN A 257 9.21 -29.43 17.23
C ASN A 257 9.42 -30.94 17.36
N ALA A 258 8.44 -31.64 17.94
CA ALA A 258 8.39 -33.10 17.95
C ALA A 258 7.01 -33.60 17.55
N ARG A 259 6.95 -34.77 16.89
CA ARG A 259 5.69 -35.38 16.44
C ARG A 259 4.79 -35.76 17.62
N GLU A 260 5.39 -36.09 18.75
CA GLU A 260 4.77 -36.50 20.00
C GLU A 260 4.05 -35.34 20.69
N PHE A 261 4.43 -34.09 20.38
CA PHE A 261 3.79 -32.92 20.97
C PHE A 261 2.52 -32.51 20.22
N LEU A 262 2.27 -33.07 19.03
CA LEU A 262 1.11 -32.75 18.20
C LEU A 262 -0.16 -33.37 18.79
N ASP A 263 -0.81 -32.66 19.72
CA ASP A 263 -1.95 -33.16 20.48
C ASP A 263 -3.15 -32.21 20.57
N GLN A 264 -2.98 -30.90 20.33
CA GLN A 264 -4.07 -29.91 20.30
C GLN A 264 -4.49 -29.51 18.89
N ALA A 265 -5.72 -29.03 18.79
CA ALA A 265 -6.20 -28.38 17.57
C ALA A 265 -5.40 -27.08 17.33
N GLY A 266 -5.04 -26.83 16.07
CA GLY A 266 -4.19 -25.71 15.65
C GLY A 266 -2.69 -26.01 15.71
N GLU A 267 -2.27 -27.22 16.08
CA GLU A 267 -0.86 -27.61 16.11
C GLU A 267 -0.37 -28.27 14.83
N TRP A 268 0.92 -28.13 14.52
CA TRP A 268 1.56 -28.77 13.37
C TRP A 268 3.00 -29.21 13.65
N TYR A 269 3.50 -30.16 12.85
CA TYR A 269 4.86 -30.67 12.91
C TYR A 269 5.38 -31.00 11.50
N LEU A 270 6.62 -30.60 11.19
CA LEU A 270 7.29 -30.94 9.93
C LEU A 270 8.35 -32.03 10.17
N ASP A 271 8.13 -33.20 9.57
CA ASP A 271 9.14 -34.25 9.46
C ASP A 271 9.95 -34.05 8.18
N THR A 272 11.12 -33.42 8.28
CA THR A 272 12.01 -33.23 7.12
C THR A 272 12.69 -34.51 6.65
N THR A 273 12.73 -35.56 7.49
CA THR A 273 13.34 -36.84 7.09
C THR A 273 12.36 -37.62 6.22
N ALA A 274 11.08 -37.56 6.53
CA ALA A 274 10.00 -38.14 5.72
C ALA A 274 9.44 -37.18 4.66
N ASP A 275 9.90 -35.92 4.62
CA ASP A 275 9.37 -34.84 3.77
C ASP A 275 7.85 -34.67 3.89
N THR A 276 7.34 -34.71 5.12
CA THR A 276 5.91 -34.73 5.42
C THR A 276 5.57 -33.72 6.50
N VAL A 277 4.59 -32.86 6.24
CA VAL A 277 4.00 -31.99 7.27
C VAL A 277 2.72 -32.63 7.83
N TYR A 278 2.58 -32.56 9.14
CA TYR A 278 1.43 -33.01 9.90
C TYR A 278 0.73 -31.80 10.52
N LEU A 279 -0.59 -31.74 10.44
CA LEU A 279 -1.41 -30.65 10.98
C LEU A 279 -2.64 -31.23 11.66
N LYS A 280 -2.92 -30.79 12.89
CA LYS A 280 -4.19 -31.03 13.55
C LYS A 280 -5.04 -29.76 13.42
N PRO A 281 -5.90 -29.65 12.40
CA PRO A 281 -6.60 -28.40 12.10
C PRO A 281 -7.57 -27.99 13.22
N PRO A 282 -7.81 -26.66 13.40
CA PRO A 282 -8.79 -26.15 14.35
C PRO A 282 -10.19 -26.70 14.05
N ASP A 283 -10.94 -27.02 15.09
CA ASP A 283 -12.33 -27.50 15.03
C ASP A 283 -12.61 -28.65 14.04
N GLY A 284 -11.57 -29.44 13.70
CA GLY A 284 -11.68 -30.53 12.73
C GLY A 284 -11.89 -30.07 11.28
N ALA A 285 -11.54 -28.82 10.95
CA ALA A 285 -11.65 -28.26 9.61
C ALA A 285 -10.83 -29.07 8.58
N ASN A 286 -11.24 -29.04 7.31
CA ASN A 286 -10.51 -29.70 6.23
C ASN A 286 -9.37 -28.78 5.74
N PRO A 287 -8.08 -29.13 5.91
CA PRO A 287 -6.97 -28.27 5.52
C PRO A 287 -6.88 -28.00 4.01
N ASN A 288 -7.48 -28.86 3.17
CA ASN A 288 -7.56 -28.61 1.72
C ASN A 288 -8.44 -27.40 1.35
N THR A 289 -9.23 -26.87 2.27
CA THR A 289 -10.06 -25.67 2.07
C THR A 289 -9.58 -24.45 2.85
N LEU A 290 -8.54 -24.59 3.70
CA LEU A 290 -8.05 -23.49 4.55
C LEU A 290 -6.99 -22.61 3.85
N GLY A 291 -6.41 -23.09 2.75
CA GLY A 291 -5.30 -22.40 2.09
C GLY A 291 -4.07 -22.34 2.98
N VAL A 292 -3.56 -23.51 3.41
CA VAL A 292 -2.38 -23.59 4.29
C VAL A 292 -1.13 -23.12 3.55
N VAL A 293 -0.37 -22.21 4.14
CA VAL A 293 0.84 -21.58 3.58
C VAL A 293 2.03 -21.75 4.52
N ALA A 294 3.16 -22.19 3.98
CA ALA A 294 4.46 -22.23 4.65
C ALA A 294 5.38 -21.12 4.11
N PRO A 295 6.03 -20.31 4.96
CA PRO A 295 6.97 -19.28 4.53
C PRO A 295 8.30 -19.91 4.10
N VAL A 296 8.86 -19.46 2.98
CA VAL A 296 10.09 -20.03 2.39
C VAL A 296 11.18 -18.99 2.09
N THR A 297 10.84 -17.70 2.08
CA THR A 297 11.77 -16.60 1.77
C THR A 297 11.95 -15.71 2.99
N GLU A 298 13.19 -15.35 3.35
CA GLU A 298 13.45 -14.53 4.55
C GLU A 298 13.14 -13.05 4.34
N GLN A 299 13.46 -12.51 3.16
CA GLN A 299 13.29 -11.09 2.84
C GLN A 299 12.38 -10.94 1.61
N LEU A 300 11.39 -10.06 1.72
CA LEU A 300 10.49 -9.73 0.62
C LEU A 300 11.01 -8.51 -0.16
N LEU A 301 11.63 -7.57 0.54
CA LEU A 301 12.14 -6.30 0.01
C LEU A 301 13.52 -5.99 0.59
N ASP A 302 14.46 -5.57 -0.26
CA ASP A 302 15.76 -5.03 0.14
C ASP A 302 15.96 -3.68 -0.55
N ILE A 303 16.16 -2.61 0.23
CA ILE A 303 16.32 -1.24 -0.25
C ILE A 303 17.72 -0.75 0.18
N ASP A 304 18.59 -0.52 -0.79
CA ASP A 304 19.98 -0.12 -0.54
C ASP A 304 20.42 1.02 -1.46
N GLY A 305 20.55 2.23 -0.91
CA GLY A 305 20.99 3.38 -1.70
C GLY A 305 19.87 4.14 -2.42
N ALA A 306 18.60 3.79 -2.19
CA ALA A 306 17.45 4.46 -2.80
C ALA A 306 16.97 5.69 -2.00
N SER A 307 16.24 6.60 -2.64
CA SER A 307 15.57 7.70 -1.95
C SER A 307 14.24 8.11 -2.59
N HIS A 308 13.37 8.81 -1.84
CA HIS A 308 12.05 9.29 -2.31
C HIS A 308 11.18 8.17 -2.92
N LEU A 309 11.10 7.06 -2.20
CA LEU A 309 10.37 5.85 -2.58
C LEU A 309 9.28 5.57 -1.56
N GLN A 310 8.04 5.42 -2.03
CA GLN A 310 6.88 5.20 -1.18
C GLN A 310 6.21 3.86 -1.46
N PHE A 311 5.82 3.14 -0.41
CA PHE A 311 4.97 1.97 -0.45
C PHE A 311 3.64 2.27 0.23
N TYR A 312 2.53 2.06 -0.47
CA TYR A 312 1.20 2.42 0.02
C TYR A 312 0.17 1.30 -0.16
N GLY A 313 -0.53 0.93 0.92
CA GLY A 313 -1.69 0.02 0.85
C GLY A 313 -1.35 -1.43 0.48
N LEU A 314 -0.09 -1.85 0.60
CA LEU A 314 0.37 -3.19 0.27
C LEU A 314 0.34 -4.12 1.49
N GLN A 315 0.23 -5.43 1.27
CA GLN A 315 0.45 -6.43 2.32
C GLN A 315 1.77 -7.17 2.11
N PHE A 316 2.56 -7.29 3.18
CA PHE A 316 3.81 -8.06 3.23
C PHE A 316 3.58 -9.26 4.15
N ALA A 317 3.73 -10.48 3.63
CA ALA A 317 3.40 -11.68 4.39
C ALA A 317 4.27 -12.90 4.14
N HIS A 318 4.31 -13.79 5.13
CA HIS A 318 4.90 -15.12 5.03
C HIS A 318 6.41 -15.09 4.74
N SER A 319 7.16 -14.24 5.44
CA SER A 319 8.63 -14.38 5.52
C SER A 319 9.03 -15.46 6.52
N THR A 320 10.21 -16.06 6.36
CA THR A 320 10.77 -17.08 7.27
C THR A 320 12.09 -16.62 7.89
N TRP A 321 12.65 -17.39 8.83
CA TRP A 321 14.02 -17.26 9.29
C TRP A 321 14.50 -18.59 9.85
N LEU A 322 15.39 -19.30 9.15
CA LEU A 322 15.66 -20.71 9.46
C LEU A 322 16.79 -20.94 10.47
N LEU A 323 17.52 -19.89 10.84
CA LEU A 323 18.68 -19.96 11.73
C LEU A 323 18.41 -20.69 13.06
N PRO A 324 17.25 -20.47 13.73
CA PRO A 324 16.94 -21.16 14.98
C PRO A 324 16.95 -22.69 14.89
N ASP A 325 16.56 -23.27 13.75
CA ASP A 325 16.63 -24.73 13.54
C ASP A 325 18.04 -25.23 13.17
N GLN A 326 18.91 -24.33 12.69
CA GLN A 326 20.27 -24.65 12.25
C GLN A 326 21.30 -24.59 13.38
N GLN A 327 21.15 -23.65 14.32
CA GLN A 327 22.11 -23.44 15.40
C GLN A 327 21.48 -23.00 16.73
N GLY A 328 20.18 -23.23 16.94
CA GLY A 328 19.47 -22.62 18.07
C GLY A 328 19.35 -21.10 17.91
N ASN A 329 18.82 -20.43 18.92
CA ASN A 329 18.70 -18.97 18.93
C ASN A 329 18.89 -18.45 20.35
N LEU A 330 20.01 -17.76 20.60
CA LEU A 330 20.28 -17.12 21.88
C LEU A 330 20.07 -15.62 21.72
N GLN A 331 18.90 -15.13 22.09
CA GLN A 331 18.59 -13.70 21.99
C GLN A 331 19.01 -12.91 23.23
N ARG A 332 19.41 -11.65 23.04
CA ARG A 332 19.80 -10.75 24.13
C ARG A 332 18.64 -9.88 24.58
N GLN A 333 18.26 -8.91 23.76
CA GLN A 333 17.22 -7.91 24.01
C GLN A 333 16.96 -7.21 22.67
N GLY A 334 15.70 -6.89 22.35
CA GLY A 334 15.36 -6.01 21.23
C GLY A 334 15.78 -6.53 19.84
N GLY A 335 15.52 -7.80 19.53
CA GLY A 335 15.75 -8.35 18.19
C GLY A 335 17.21 -8.71 17.86
N PHE A 336 18.07 -8.86 18.88
CA PHE A 336 19.45 -9.29 18.71
C PHE A 336 19.68 -10.77 19.05
N HIS A 337 20.33 -11.51 18.15
CA HIS A 337 20.75 -12.91 18.36
C HIS A 337 22.26 -13.09 18.33
N LEU A 338 22.71 -14.23 18.84
CA LEU A 338 24.10 -14.67 18.75
C LEU A 338 24.29 -15.68 17.61
N GLU A 339 25.29 -15.46 16.75
CA GLU A 339 25.72 -16.43 15.74
C GLU A 339 27.03 -17.11 16.11
N HIS A 340 27.18 -18.38 15.71
CA HIS A 340 28.32 -19.24 16.09
C HIS A 340 29.14 -19.69 14.85
N GLU A 341 29.84 -18.78 14.17
CA GLU A 341 30.74 -19.06 13.02
C GLU A 341 32.25 -18.90 13.36
N PRO A 342 33.22 -19.42 12.55
CA PRO A 342 34.67 -19.30 12.78
C PRO A 342 35.28 -17.89 12.63
N LEU A 343 34.48 -16.85 12.41
CA LEU A 343 34.94 -15.53 12.03
C LEU A 343 34.60 -14.49 13.11
N GLY A 344 35.61 -14.19 13.93
CA GLY A 344 35.72 -12.91 14.62
C GLY A 344 35.19 -12.90 16.04
N TYR A 345 35.93 -13.51 16.97
CA TYR A 345 36.11 -12.82 18.25
C TYR A 345 36.79 -11.48 17.94
N ALA A 346 36.05 -10.38 17.88
CA ALA A 346 36.65 -9.07 18.07
C ALA A 346 37.01 -8.96 19.55
N ASP A 347 38.31 -8.88 19.85
CA ASP A 347 38.84 -8.65 21.20
C ASP A 347 38.39 -9.62 22.31
N GLY A 348 37.92 -10.83 21.95
CA GLY A 348 37.53 -11.85 22.92
C GLY A 348 36.07 -11.81 23.41
N PHE A 349 35.18 -11.05 22.75
CA PHE A 349 33.73 -11.03 23.03
C PHE A 349 32.84 -11.64 21.92
N PRO A 350 31.64 -12.16 22.24
CA PRO A 350 30.66 -12.65 21.27
C PRO A 350 30.06 -11.51 20.43
N VAL A 351 29.84 -11.74 19.12
CA VAL A 351 29.24 -10.79 18.17
C VAL A 351 27.73 -11.04 18.05
N TRP A 352 26.92 -10.03 18.30
CA TRP A 352 25.45 -10.10 18.29
C TRP A 352 24.88 -9.47 17.02
N TYR A 353 24.00 -10.15 16.31
CA TYR A 353 23.43 -9.72 15.02
C TYR A 353 21.96 -9.31 15.18
N VAL A 354 21.47 -8.50 14.24
CA VAL A 354 20.04 -8.14 14.16
C VAL A 354 19.32 -9.23 13.36
N ASN A 355 18.15 -9.67 13.83
CA ASN A 355 17.34 -10.64 13.09
C ASN A 355 16.90 -10.06 11.74
N PRO A 356 16.81 -10.86 10.67
CA PRO A 356 16.46 -10.35 9.35
C PRO A 356 15.05 -9.78 9.33
N GLY A 357 14.87 -8.67 8.59
CA GLY A 357 13.55 -8.11 8.30
C GLY A 357 12.91 -8.75 7.07
N ALA A 358 11.58 -8.83 7.05
CA ALA A 358 10.86 -9.03 5.80
C ALA A 358 11.11 -7.88 4.81
N VAL A 359 11.39 -6.68 5.35
CA VAL A 359 11.86 -5.51 4.61
C VAL A 359 13.15 -5.01 5.26
N ASN A 360 14.21 -4.83 4.47
CA ASN A 360 15.47 -4.25 4.94
C ASN A 360 15.76 -2.96 4.17
N VAL A 361 16.19 -1.92 4.87
CA VAL A 361 16.49 -0.60 4.32
C VAL A 361 17.84 -0.12 4.86
N ARG A 362 18.73 0.35 3.99
CA ARG A 362 20.07 0.83 4.34
C ARG A 362 20.55 1.87 3.33
N ASN A 363 21.41 2.79 3.77
CA ASN A 363 21.96 3.86 2.93
C ASN A 363 20.85 4.64 2.17
N ALA A 364 19.69 4.83 2.77
CA ALA A 364 18.49 5.32 2.10
C ALA A 364 17.93 6.56 2.78
N SER A 365 17.05 7.30 2.11
CA SER A 365 16.36 8.44 2.75
C SER A 365 15.04 8.76 2.08
N HIS A 366 14.11 9.38 2.80
CA HIS A 366 12.77 9.69 2.28
C HIS A 366 12.04 8.43 1.75
N ILE A 367 12.23 7.31 2.44
CA ILE A 367 11.52 6.05 2.24
C ILE A 367 10.27 6.08 3.13
N SER A 368 9.09 5.87 2.53
CA SER A 368 7.83 5.95 3.27
C SER A 368 7.00 4.69 3.11
N PHE A 369 6.67 4.04 4.23
CA PHE A 369 5.68 2.98 4.31
C PHE A 369 4.41 3.56 4.91
N ARG A 370 3.33 3.64 4.12
CA ARG A 370 2.04 4.17 4.56
C ARG A 370 0.88 3.22 4.32
N ARG A 371 0.00 3.04 5.30
CA ARG A 371 -1.22 2.21 5.14
C ARG A 371 -0.96 0.76 4.70
N ASN A 372 0.24 0.23 4.93
CA ASN A 372 0.58 -1.14 4.61
C ASN A 372 0.20 -2.08 5.75
N ALA A 373 0.14 -3.38 5.45
CA ALA A 373 -0.04 -4.44 6.44
C ALA A 373 1.14 -5.41 6.41
N PHE A 374 1.83 -5.55 7.53
CA PHE A 374 2.91 -6.50 7.75
C PHE A 374 2.37 -7.64 8.61
N ARG A 375 2.18 -8.82 8.02
CA ARG A 375 1.47 -9.91 8.69
C ARG A 375 2.15 -11.24 8.54
N PHE A 376 2.11 -12.09 9.57
CA PHE A 376 2.59 -13.47 9.49
C PHE A 376 4.06 -13.54 9.06
N LEU A 377 4.91 -12.83 9.80
CA LEU A 377 6.33 -12.69 9.48
C LEU A 377 7.17 -13.53 10.45
N GLY A 378 8.10 -14.32 9.91
CA GLY A 378 8.90 -15.29 10.65
C GLY A 378 10.11 -14.74 11.40
N ALA A 379 10.38 -13.43 11.30
CA ALA A 379 11.39 -12.69 12.06
C ALA A 379 10.96 -11.23 12.21
N ASN A 380 11.81 -10.26 11.88
CA ASN A 380 11.48 -8.83 11.98
C ASN A 380 10.54 -8.38 10.85
N GLY A 381 9.76 -7.33 11.10
CA GLY A 381 8.93 -6.68 10.08
C GLY A 381 9.77 -5.84 9.13
N ILE A 382 10.15 -4.65 9.58
CA ILE A 382 11.01 -3.71 8.86
C ILE A 382 12.30 -3.48 9.67
N VAL A 383 13.44 -3.51 9.00
CA VAL A 383 14.76 -3.17 9.57
C VAL A 383 15.32 -1.96 8.81
N PHE A 384 15.36 -0.81 9.47
CA PHE A 384 16.13 0.36 9.05
C PHE A 384 17.54 0.25 9.62
N GLY A 385 18.46 -0.23 8.79
CA GLY A 385 19.87 -0.43 9.07
C GLY A 385 20.68 0.87 9.06
N PRO A 386 22.02 0.80 8.96
CA PRO A 386 22.87 2.00 8.94
C PRO A 386 22.50 3.02 7.85
N ALA A 387 22.78 4.29 8.14
CA ALA A 387 22.69 5.40 7.18
C ALA A 387 21.30 5.60 6.56
N THR A 388 20.22 5.34 7.31
CA THR A 388 18.85 5.73 6.94
C THR A 388 18.50 7.09 7.56
N HIS A 389 17.72 7.92 6.86
CA HIS A 389 17.27 9.17 7.43
C HIS A 389 16.08 9.81 6.74
N ASP A 390 15.30 10.55 7.51
CA ASP A 390 14.08 11.23 7.05
C ASP A 390 13.07 10.22 6.46
N ASP A 391 13.00 9.02 7.04
CA ASP A 391 12.12 7.92 6.64
C ASP A 391 10.89 7.81 7.55
N GLU A 392 9.82 7.23 7.01
CA GLU A 392 8.50 7.25 7.63
C GLU A 392 7.81 5.88 7.61
N ILE A 393 7.30 5.45 8.77
CA ILE A 393 6.42 4.30 8.94
C ILE A 393 5.14 4.84 9.57
N VAL A 394 4.16 5.19 8.73
CA VAL A 394 2.96 5.94 9.15
C VAL A 394 1.67 5.21 8.80
N GLY A 395 0.80 4.98 9.79
CA GLY A 395 -0.53 4.42 9.50
C GLY A 395 -0.52 2.97 9.05
N ASN A 396 0.49 2.17 9.41
CA ASN A 396 0.59 0.76 9.02
C ASN A 396 0.03 -0.16 10.11
N MET A 397 -0.28 -1.39 9.72
CA MET A 397 -0.64 -2.48 10.62
C MET A 397 0.48 -3.52 10.67
N PHE A 398 0.88 -3.93 11.87
CA PHE A 398 1.80 -5.04 12.12
C PHE A 398 1.09 -6.07 12.99
N THR A 399 0.83 -7.27 12.47
CA THR A 399 0.21 -8.36 13.25
C THR A 399 0.84 -9.72 13.02
N HIS A 400 0.95 -10.54 14.06
CA HIS A 400 1.62 -11.85 14.02
C HIS A 400 3.05 -11.78 13.47
N VAL A 401 3.87 -10.96 14.11
CA VAL A 401 5.30 -10.86 13.82
C VAL A 401 6.04 -11.69 14.87
N ALA A 402 6.86 -12.63 14.39
CA ALA A 402 7.60 -13.56 15.24
C ALA A 402 8.56 -12.86 16.20
N ASP A 403 9.12 -11.71 15.79
CA ASP A 403 10.11 -10.89 16.49
C ASP A 403 9.66 -9.41 16.59
N THR A 404 10.54 -8.47 16.25
CA THR A 404 10.36 -7.03 16.31
C THR A 404 9.66 -6.50 15.06
N ALA A 405 8.59 -5.72 15.21
CA ALA A 405 7.87 -5.17 14.05
C ALA A 405 8.69 -4.10 13.31
N VAL A 406 9.29 -3.15 14.04
CA VAL A 406 10.16 -2.11 13.48
C VAL A 406 11.48 -2.05 14.25
N PHE A 407 12.58 -2.31 13.55
CA PHE A 407 13.93 -2.14 14.07
C PHE A 407 14.61 -0.94 13.38
N ILE A 408 15.21 -0.04 14.16
CA ILE A 408 15.96 1.14 13.66
C ILE A 408 17.34 1.14 14.32
N GLY A 409 18.41 1.07 13.53
CA GLY A 409 19.74 1.06 14.09
C GLY A 409 20.71 0.13 13.39
N SER A 410 21.91 0.04 13.96
CA SER A 410 22.92 -0.91 13.53
C SER A 410 23.39 -1.82 14.65
N GLN A 411 24.14 -2.84 14.23
CA GLN A 411 24.73 -3.85 15.07
C GLN A 411 25.85 -3.31 15.98
N HIS A 412 26.59 -2.28 15.56
CA HIS A 412 27.99 -2.13 15.97
C HIS A 412 28.54 -0.73 16.23
N ASP A 413 27.75 0.35 16.24
CA ASP A 413 28.38 1.67 16.40
C ASP A 413 27.72 2.60 17.44
N PRO A 414 28.21 2.61 18.70
CA PRO A 414 27.88 3.68 19.65
C PRO A 414 28.45 5.05 19.23
N ILE A 415 29.30 5.09 18.19
CA ILE A 415 29.93 6.28 17.62
C ILE A 415 29.78 6.21 16.09
N ALA A 416 28.56 6.10 15.60
CA ALA A 416 28.33 6.25 14.16
C ALA A 416 28.90 7.62 13.72
N GLU A 417 29.77 7.62 12.72
CA GLU A 417 30.09 8.84 11.97
C GLU A 417 28.76 9.48 11.51
N PRO A 418 28.65 10.82 11.40
CA PRO A 418 27.38 11.49 11.10
C PRO A 418 26.62 10.98 9.86
N ASP A 419 27.33 10.34 8.92
CA ASP A 419 26.81 9.73 7.70
C ASP A 419 26.31 8.29 7.88
N GLN A 420 26.50 7.67 9.04
CA GLN A 420 26.00 6.34 9.40
C GLN A 420 24.85 6.37 10.44
N GLU A 421 24.54 7.55 11.01
CA GLU A 421 23.45 7.72 11.96
C GLU A 421 22.07 7.44 11.31
N ASN A 422 21.20 6.75 12.04
CA ASN A 422 19.75 6.76 11.78
C ASN A 422 19.17 8.09 12.27
N ARG A 423 18.66 8.93 11.36
CA ARG A 423 18.24 10.30 11.70
C ARG A 423 16.82 10.63 11.28
N ASN A 424 16.10 11.34 12.14
CA ASN A 424 14.77 11.89 11.84
C ASN A 424 13.73 10.84 11.41
N GLU A 425 13.87 9.60 11.88
CA GLU A 425 12.90 8.55 11.57
C GLU A 425 11.57 8.78 12.29
N THR A 426 10.47 8.50 11.62
CA THR A 426 9.11 8.65 12.18
C THR A 426 8.36 7.33 12.17
N VAL A 427 7.91 6.88 13.34
CA VAL A 427 7.01 5.74 13.51
C VAL A 427 5.73 6.25 14.15
N SER A 428 4.71 6.57 13.34
CA SER A 428 3.49 7.19 13.86
C SER A 428 2.18 6.59 13.38
N ASN A 429 1.15 6.67 14.22
CA ASN A 429 -0.19 6.21 13.88
C ASN A 429 -0.28 4.75 13.40
N ASN A 430 0.64 3.88 13.83
CA ASN A 430 0.61 2.47 13.47
C ASN A 430 -0.15 1.65 14.52
N TYR A 431 -0.72 0.53 14.06
CA TYR A 431 -1.34 -0.48 14.91
C TYR A 431 -0.42 -1.71 14.99
N PHE A 432 -0.03 -2.10 16.21
CA PHE A 432 0.81 -3.27 16.48
C PHE A 432 0.03 -4.24 17.37
N ALA A 433 -0.15 -5.51 16.97
CA ALA A 433 -0.78 -6.52 17.80
C ALA A 433 -0.27 -7.95 17.56
N HIS A 434 0.02 -8.70 18.62
CA HIS A 434 0.60 -10.06 18.57
C HIS A 434 2.09 -10.08 18.13
N MET A 435 2.96 -9.43 18.92
CA MET A 435 4.41 -9.36 18.66
C MET A 435 5.20 -10.32 19.53
N GLY A 436 6.32 -10.84 19.01
CA GLY A 436 7.22 -11.71 19.75
C GLY A 436 6.63 -13.11 20.01
N GLU A 437 5.78 -13.58 19.10
CA GLU A 437 5.05 -14.86 19.25
C GLU A 437 5.98 -16.08 19.22
N ASP A 438 7.08 -16.00 18.47
CA ASP A 438 8.17 -16.98 18.52
C ASP A 438 9.24 -16.52 19.50
N TYR A 439 9.68 -15.28 19.34
CA TYR A 439 10.86 -14.74 19.96
C TYR A 439 10.45 -13.70 21.00
N ALA A 440 10.55 -14.07 22.28
CA ALA A 440 9.97 -13.30 23.37
C ALA A 440 10.94 -12.25 23.95
N THR A 441 11.96 -11.81 23.19
CA THR A 441 12.87 -10.72 23.60
C THR A 441 12.51 -9.36 23.02
N ASP A 442 11.40 -9.31 22.30
CA ASP A 442 11.28 -8.40 21.16
C ASP A 442 10.13 -7.41 21.31
N SER A 443 10.19 -6.35 20.49
CA SER A 443 9.38 -5.15 20.71
C SER A 443 8.49 -4.79 19.52
N ALA A 444 7.49 -3.95 19.73
CA ALA A 444 6.83 -3.33 18.58
C ALA A 444 7.81 -2.39 17.85
N VAL A 445 8.55 -1.58 18.60
CA VAL A 445 9.61 -0.72 18.07
C VAL A 445 10.88 -0.92 18.88
N THR A 446 11.98 -1.23 18.20
CA THR A 446 13.33 -1.19 18.77
C THR A 446 14.16 -0.16 18.01
N ALA A 447 14.76 0.79 18.71
CA ALA A 447 15.70 1.74 18.12
C ALA A 447 16.99 1.85 18.93
N THR A 448 18.15 1.51 18.38
CA THR A 448 19.40 1.45 19.17
C THR A 448 20.01 2.83 19.43
N PHE A 449 20.57 3.47 18.40
CA PHE A 449 21.24 4.78 18.53
C PHE A 449 20.63 5.87 17.61
N PRO A 450 19.31 6.13 17.69
CA PRO A 450 18.66 7.12 16.83
C PRO A 450 18.94 8.57 17.26
N ASN A 451 19.03 9.46 16.27
CA ASN A 451 19.03 10.91 16.46
C ASN A 451 17.77 11.53 15.85
N GLY A 452 16.90 12.12 16.67
CA GLY A 452 15.68 12.76 16.17
C GLY A 452 14.52 11.80 15.87
N LEU A 453 14.54 10.58 16.42
CA LEU A 453 13.45 9.62 16.27
C LEU A 453 12.15 10.14 16.90
N THR A 454 11.05 10.01 16.17
CA THR A 454 9.69 10.23 16.68
C THR A 454 8.91 8.93 16.66
N VAL A 455 8.41 8.50 17.83
CA VAL A 455 7.47 7.39 17.98
C VAL A 455 6.18 7.96 18.59
N SER A 456 5.15 8.16 17.77
CA SER A 456 3.96 8.90 18.22
C SER A 456 2.62 8.30 17.81
N ASN A 457 1.60 8.46 18.66
CA ASN A 457 0.22 8.12 18.31
C ASN A 457 0.00 6.66 17.86
N ASN A 458 0.88 5.74 18.25
CA ASN A 458 0.71 4.32 17.92
C ASN A 458 -0.25 3.63 18.90
N LEU A 459 -0.98 2.63 18.43
CA LEU A 459 -1.71 1.69 19.28
C LEU A 459 -0.96 0.36 19.30
N ILE A 460 -0.43 -0.01 20.47
CA ILE A 460 0.36 -1.23 20.66
C ILE A 460 -0.37 -2.15 21.62
N ARG A 461 -0.62 -3.39 21.19
CA ARG A 461 -1.32 -4.43 21.95
C ARG A 461 -0.57 -5.76 21.94
N ASP A 462 -0.74 -6.55 23.00
CA ASP A 462 -0.25 -7.94 23.10
C ASP A 462 1.21 -8.13 22.61
N VAL A 463 2.14 -7.50 23.32
CA VAL A 463 3.58 -7.63 23.07
C VAL A 463 4.20 -8.51 24.15
N LYS A 464 4.92 -9.57 23.78
CA LYS A 464 5.48 -10.52 24.76
C LYS A 464 6.54 -9.91 25.68
N ASN A 465 7.24 -8.88 25.20
CA ASN A 465 8.28 -8.14 25.94
C ASN A 465 8.02 -6.62 25.91
N ILE A 466 9.04 -5.80 25.70
CA ILE A 466 8.98 -4.33 25.68
C ILE A 466 8.10 -3.85 24.51
N ALA A 467 7.26 -2.82 24.69
CA ALA A 467 6.53 -2.26 23.55
C ALA A 467 7.43 -1.33 22.71
N ILE A 468 8.08 -0.36 23.35
CA ILE A 468 9.00 0.60 22.72
C ILE A 468 10.34 0.54 23.44
N ASN A 469 11.38 0.04 22.77
CA ASN A 469 12.74 -0.06 23.27
C ASN A 469 13.63 0.98 22.56
N VAL A 470 14.20 1.92 23.31
CA VAL A 470 15.16 2.90 22.76
C VAL A 470 16.49 2.82 23.49
N GLY A 471 17.59 2.79 22.75
CA GLY A 471 18.93 2.76 23.32
C GLY A 471 19.69 1.46 23.10
N SER A 472 20.93 1.41 23.62
CA SER A 472 21.77 0.22 23.45
C SER A 472 21.22 -0.96 24.22
N VAL A 473 21.34 -2.15 23.63
CA VAL A 473 21.15 -3.43 24.31
C VAL A 473 22.41 -3.90 25.06
N PHE A 474 23.48 -3.08 25.02
CA PHE A 474 24.77 -3.29 25.69
C PHE A 474 25.04 -2.20 26.72
N ASN A 475 25.82 -2.53 27.76
CA ASN A 475 26.28 -1.54 28.73
C ASN A 475 27.47 -0.77 28.15
N ILE A 476 27.15 0.23 27.34
CA ILE A 476 28.13 1.15 26.76
C ILE A 476 28.24 2.36 27.70
N GLY A 477 29.47 2.80 27.97
CA GLY A 477 29.74 3.96 28.84
C GLY A 477 29.25 5.28 28.24
N ASP A 478 29.68 6.39 28.82
CA ASP A 478 29.05 7.72 28.64
C ASP A 478 29.38 8.45 27.31
N ASP A 479 29.99 7.79 26.32
CA ASP A 479 30.48 8.37 25.05
C ASP A 479 29.56 8.08 23.83
N VAL A 480 28.22 8.09 24.00
CA VAL A 480 27.26 7.79 22.91
C VAL A 480 26.72 9.08 22.29
N LEU A 481 27.27 9.50 21.15
CA LEU A 481 26.89 10.76 20.50
C LEU A 481 25.53 10.68 19.80
N SER A 482 25.24 9.55 19.12
CA SER A 482 24.12 9.42 18.17
C SER A 482 22.74 9.25 18.81
N LEU A 483 22.65 8.95 20.11
CA LEU A 483 21.38 8.79 20.83
C LEU A 483 20.91 10.12 21.45
N ARG A 484 20.08 10.88 20.73
CA ARG A 484 19.59 12.20 21.17
C ARG A 484 18.29 12.60 20.47
N ASN A 485 17.59 13.61 21.01
CA ASN A 485 16.37 14.18 20.43
C ASN A 485 15.24 13.17 20.16
N VAL A 486 15.13 12.12 20.98
CA VAL A 486 14.06 11.11 20.82
C VAL A 486 12.76 11.63 21.42
N GLN A 487 11.65 11.44 20.72
CA GLN A 487 10.31 11.81 21.16
C GLN A 487 9.40 10.57 21.14
N ILE A 488 8.90 10.17 22.31
CA ILE A 488 7.93 9.07 22.46
C ILE A 488 6.64 9.68 23.01
N THR A 489 5.70 10.01 22.13
CA THR A 489 4.57 10.89 22.47
C THR A 489 3.20 10.32 22.12
N GLY A 490 2.24 10.45 23.03
CA GLY A 490 0.84 10.12 22.74
C GLY A 490 0.61 8.67 22.31
N ASN A 491 1.49 7.72 22.63
CA ASN A 491 1.27 6.30 22.30
C ASN A 491 0.31 5.67 23.30
N ARG A 492 -0.45 4.70 22.83
CA ARG A 492 -1.32 3.87 23.65
C ARG A 492 -0.80 2.45 23.67
N ILE A 493 -0.43 1.97 24.85
CA ILE A 493 0.13 0.64 25.04
C ILE A 493 -0.80 -0.15 25.97
N ASP A 494 -1.25 -1.31 25.51
CA ASP A 494 -2.14 -2.19 26.26
C ASP A 494 -1.60 -3.63 26.22
N ALA A 495 -1.18 -4.14 27.38
CA ALA A 495 -0.56 -5.45 27.54
C ALA A 495 0.80 -5.62 26.81
N SER A 496 1.86 -5.11 27.43
CA SER A 496 3.26 -5.45 27.14
C SER A 496 3.87 -6.23 28.30
N CYS A 497 5.07 -6.78 28.11
CA CYS A 497 5.77 -7.61 29.10
C CYS A 497 4.94 -8.84 29.53
N THR A 498 4.15 -9.41 28.63
CA THR A 498 3.20 -10.47 28.97
C THR A 498 3.86 -11.80 29.30
N ILE A 499 5.10 -12.03 28.82
CA ILE A 499 5.89 -13.22 29.14
C ILE A 499 7.12 -12.86 29.98
N SER A 500 7.83 -11.79 29.62
CA SER A 500 9.17 -11.46 30.13
C SER A 500 9.16 -10.62 31.41
N ALA A 501 10.16 -10.85 32.26
CA ALA A 501 10.45 -10.03 33.44
C ALA A 501 11.58 -8.99 33.15
N ASP A 502 11.85 -8.10 34.10
CA ASP A 502 12.79 -6.96 33.93
C ASP A 502 12.50 -6.10 32.70
N CYS A 503 11.22 -5.89 32.42
CA CYS A 503 10.72 -5.26 31.21
C CYS A 503 10.04 -3.92 31.52
N GLY A 504 10.02 -3.02 30.55
CA GLY A 504 9.25 -1.77 30.58
C GLY A 504 8.37 -1.67 29.34
N ALA A 505 7.14 -1.18 29.45
CA ALA A 505 6.33 -0.89 28.27
C ALA A 505 7.05 0.10 27.34
N ILE A 506 7.56 1.19 27.92
CA ILE A 506 8.55 2.06 27.28
C ILE A 506 9.85 1.88 28.03
N HIS A 507 10.86 1.35 27.35
CA HIS A 507 12.19 1.13 27.88
C HIS A 507 13.18 2.08 27.21
N SER A 508 14.03 2.73 28.02
CA SER A 508 15.14 3.53 27.53
C SER A 508 16.44 3.09 28.19
N LYS A 509 17.55 3.06 27.44
CA LYS A 509 18.86 2.71 27.98
C LYS A 509 19.98 3.49 27.31
N ASN A 510 20.92 4.01 28.10
CA ASN A 510 21.88 5.03 27.65
C ASN A 510 21.15 6.30 27.16
N ASN A 511 21.74 7.48 27.39
CA ASN A 511 21.42 8.71 26.65
C ASN A 511 22.44 9.75 27.12
N TYR A 512 23.38 10.18 26.28
CA TYR A 512 24.37 11.21 26.66
C TYR A 512 24.95 11.99 25.47
N TYR A 513 24.31 13.11 25.13
CA TYR A 513 25.04 14.33 24.74
C TYR A 513 24.54 15.47 25.63
N TYR A 514 25.29 15.75 26.69
CA TYR A 514 24.99 16.81 27.66
C TYR A 514 26.05 17.91 27.54
N ASP A 515 25.81 18.89 26.66
CA ASP A 515 26.50 20.18 26.76
C ASP A 515 25.47 21.29 27.03
N LEU A 516 25.04 21.41 28.30
CA LEU A 516 24.19 22.53 28.72
C LEU A 516 24.96 23.87 28.81
N SER A 517 26.29 23.85 28.64
CA SER A 517 27.18 25.00 28.86
C SER A 517 27.80 25.58 27.59
N GLY A 518 27.72 24.84 26.48
CA GLY A 518 28.20 25.24 25.18
C GLY A 518 27.23 26.14 24.44
N PRO A 519 27.64 26.66 23.27
CA PRO A 519 26.83 27.59 22.50
C PRO A 519 25.55 26.96 21.91
N ASN A 520 25.45 25.61 21.85
CA ASN A 520 24.31 24.87 21.29
C ASN A 520 23.88 23.74 22.26
N PRO A 521 22.96 23.98 23.21
CA PRO A 521 22.46 22.94 24.10
C PRO A 521 21.63 21.90 23.32
N VAL A 522 21.88 20.61 23.56
CA VAL A 522 21.10 19.53 22.95
C VAL A 522 19.74 19.38 23.65
N PRO A 523 18.62 19.38 22.90
CA PRO A 523 17.29 19.15 23.45
C PRO A 523 17.19 17.85 24.25
N ARG A 524 16.33 17.87 25.27
CA ARG A 524 16.00 16.65 26.02
C ARG A 524 15.23 15.68 25.13
N SER A 525 15.49 14.39 25.31
CA SER A 525 14.57 13.37 24.80
C SER A 525 13.32 13.35 25.69
N THR A 526 12.16 13.02 25.12
CA THR A 526 10.87 13.11 25.82
C THR A 526 10.10 11.79 25.76
N ILE A 527 9.46 11.45 26.87
CA ILE A 527 8.38 10.46 26.94
C ILE A 527 7.17 11.20 27.48
N ASP A 528 6.25 11.61 26.59
CA ASP A 528 5.18 12.55 26.93
C ASP A 528 3.77 12.09 26.52
N GLY A 529 2.79 12.21 27.41
CA GLY A 529 1.38 12.04 27.02
C GLY A 529 0.97 10.60 26.64
N ASN A 530 1.76 9.58 27.00
CA ASN A 530 1.44 8.19 26.67
C ASN A 530 0.42 7.61 27.66
N TYR A 531 -0.39 6.65 27.19
CA TYR A 531 -1.33 5.89 28.02
C TYR A 531 -0.95 4.40 28.06
N ILE A 532 -0.55 3.91 29.24
CA ILE A 532 0.02 2.56 29.42
C ILE A 532 -0.89 1.72 30.32
N THR A 533 -1.28 0.55 29.84
CA THR A 533 -2.21 -0.33 30.56
C THR A 533 -1.82 -1.80 30.56
N ASN A 534 -2.23 -2.53 31.59
CA ASN A 534 -2.10 -3.98 31.71
C ASN A 534 -0.65 -4.52 31.65
N VAL A 535 0.26 -3.86 32.37
CA VAL A 535 1.68 -4.27 32.45
C VAL A 535 1.96 -4.80 33.85
N ASN A 536 1.86 -6.12 34.00
CA ASN A 536 1.91 -6.79 35.30
C ASN A 536 2.82 -8.03 35.26
N GLU A 537 3.40 -8.38 36.39
CA GLU A 537 4.34 -9.50 36.51
C GLU A 537 3.68 -10.81 36.07
N ASN A 538 4.36 -11.54 35.18
CA ASN A 538 3.93 -12.87 34.77
C ASN A 538 4.06 -13.86 35.94
N PRO A 539 2.96 -14.50 36.39
CA PRO A 539 3.02 -15.48 37.47
C PRO A 539 3.92 -16.69 37.19
N ALA A 540 4.24 -16.97 35.92
CA ALA A 540 5.17 -18.02 35.53
C ALA A 540 6.65 -17.68 35.84
N GLN A 541 6.99 -16.40 36.04
CA GLN A 541 8.33 -15.90 36.40
C GLN A 541 8.37 -15.24 37.80
N PRO A 542 7.98 -15.93 38.89
CA PRO A 542 7.87 -15.29 40.20
C PRO A 542 9.26 -14.92 40.75
N GLY A 543 9.53 -13.63 40.89
CA GLY A 543 10.72 -13.10 41.57
C GLY A 543 11.94 -12.80 40.68
N GLU A 544 11.83 -12.88 39.34
CA GLU A 544 12.92 -12.61 38.37
C GLU A 544 13.04 -11.13 37.92
N SER A 545 12.74 -10.16 38.80
CA SER A 545 12.66 -8.69 38.56
C SER A 545 11.28 -8.18 38.12
N ARG A 546 10.94 -6.95 38.55
CA ARG A 546 9.63 -6.34 38.32
C ARG A 546 9.45 -5.90 36.86
N VAL A 547 8.20 -5.86 36.39
CA VAL A 547 7.83 -5.17 35.15
C VAL A 547 7.38 -3.74 35.43
N ARG A 548 7.58 -2.82 34.47
CA ARG A 548 7.28 -1.40 34.62
C ARG A 548 6.48 -0.81 33.47
N GLY A 549 5.79 0.29 33.72
CA GLY A 549 5.22 1.13 32.66
C GLY A 549 6.34 1.80 31.85
N ILE A 550 7.09 2.70 32.48
CA ILE A 550 8.26 3.35 31.90
C ILE A 550 9.51 2.90 32.67
N TYR A 551 10.48 2.34 31.97
CA TYR A 551 11.74 1.86 32.54
C TYR A 551 12.93 2.56 31.88
N ALA A 552 13.48 3.56 32.57
CA ALA A 552 14.77 4.14 32.22
C ALA A 552 15.87 3.33 32.89
N ASP A 553 16.47 2.43 32.14
CA ASP A 553 17.54 1.53 32.57
C ASP A 553 18.92 2.23 32.55
N ASP A 554 19.97 1.49 32.89
CA ASP A 554 21.38 1.87 32.97
C ASP A 554 21.79 3.03 32.03
N HIS A 555 22.44 4.05 32.61
CA HIS A 555 23.00 5.22 31.93
C HIS A 555 22.00 6.13 31.17
N THR A 556 20.67 5.90 31.28
CA THR A 556 19.69 6.85 30.73
C THR A 556 19.90 8.24 31.35
N SER A 557 20.13 9.26 30.52
CA SER A 557 20.27 10.66 30.95
C SER A 557 19.53 11.63 30.03
N ASN A 558 19.41 12.90 30.40
CA ASN A 558 18.80 13.96 29.59
C ASN A 558 17.35 13.66 29.09
N LEU A 559 16.59 12.91 29.90
CA LEU A 559 15.22 12.49 29.60
C LEU A 559 14.18 13.31 30.38
N LEU A 560 13.16 13.82 29.71
CA LEU A 560 11.95 14.36 30.33
C LEU A 560 10.82 13.35 30.18
N VAL A 561 10.31 12.83 31.30
CA VAL A 561 9.13 11.97 31.32
C VAL A 561 7.96 12.79 31.87
N SER A 562 6.97 13.10 31.04
CA SER A 562 5.88 13.99 31.41
C SER A 562 4.48 13.57 30.98
N ASN A 563 3.45 13.97 31.73
CA ASN A 563 2.05 13.81 31.34
C ASN A 563 1.62 12.38 30.96
N ASN A 564 2.32 11.33 31.43
CA ASN A 564 1.95 9.95 31.11
C ASN A 564 0.90 9.44 32.08
N GLU A 565 -0.03 8.66 31.56
CA GLU A 565 -1.14 8.06 32.29
C GLU A 565 -1.03 6.54 32.30
N TRP A 566 -1.42 5.92 33.41
CA TRP A 566 -1.39 4.45 33.50
C TRP A 566 -2.59 3.84 34.21
N HIS A 567 -2.89 2.59 33.85
CA HIS A 567 -3.94 1.80 34.48
C HIS A 567 -3.54 0.33 34.59
N ASN A 568 -3.67 -0.28 35.77
CA ASN A 568 -3.30 -1.68 35.98
C ASN A 568 -1.84 -1.98 35.58
N VAL A 569 -0.92 -1.26 36.20
CA VAL A 569 0.54 -1.37 36.00
C VAL A 569 1.22 -1.53 37.35
N ASP A 570 2.03 -2.58 37.52
CA ASP A 570 2.63 -2.95 38.82
C ASP A 570 3.63 -1.89 39.33
N GLU A 571 4.52 -1.41 38.47
CA GLU A 571 5.47 -0.33 38.76
C GLU A 571 5.41 0.74 37.65
N PRO A 572 4.70 1.86 37.84
CA PRO A 572 4.47 2.79 36.74
C PRO A 572 5.72 3.40 36.10
N ILE A 573 6.68 3.85 36.91
CA ILE A 573 7.92 4.45 36.44
C ILE A 573 9.08 3.96 37.30
N ARG A 574 10.17 3.53 36.65
CA ARG A 574 11.46 3.27 37.27
C ARG A 574 12.56 4.03 36.54
N LEU A 575 13.32 4.84 37.29
CA LEU A 575 14.57 5.42 36.85
C LEU A 575 15.72 4.68 37.55
N HIS A 576 16.55 3.98 36.79
CA HIS A 576 17.74 3.34 37.31
C HIS A 576 18.83 4.39 37.59
N THR A 577 19.52 4.27 38.73
CA THR A 577 20.45 5.31 39.22
C THR A 577 21.90 5.09 38.78
N THR A 578 22.17 4.03 38.02
CA THR A 578 23.53 3.73 37.57
C THR A 578 23.89 4.64 36.39
N GLY A 579 24.73 5.65 36.65
CA GLY A 579 25.29 6.53 35.62
C GLY A 579 24.35 7.58 35.02
N GLY A 580 23.03 7.49 35.24
CA GLY A 580 22.04 8.41 34.69
C GLY A 580 22.06 9.82 35.31
N LEU A 581 21.94 10.86 34.47
CA LEU A 581 21.96 12.28 34.88
C LEU A 581 20.84 13.10 34.20
N ASN A 582 20.40 14.21 34.80
CA ASN A 582 19.45 15.16 34.18
C ASN A 582 18.12 14.55 33.68
N ASN A 583 17.56 13.57 34.40
CA ASN A 583 16.24 13.03 34.12
C ASN A 583 15.18 13.68 35.01
N ASP A 584 14.11 14.19 34.42
CA ASP A 584 13.02 14.85 35.13
C ASP A 584 11.68 14.11 34.94
N LEU A 585 10.90 14.05 36.02
CA LEU A 585 9.53 13.53 36.02
C LEU A 585 8.55 14.67 36.30
N VAL A 586 7.60 14.92 35.40
CA VAL A 586 6.65 16.04 35.51
C VAL A 586 5.23 15.59 35.21
N ASP A 587 4.27 15.81 36.11
CA ASP A 587 2.83 15.61 35.84
C ASP A 587 2.41 14.23 35.32
N ASN A 588 3.12 13.17 35.70
CA ASN A 588 2.74 11.78 35.41
C ASN A 588 1.78 11.25 36.49
N GLY A 589 0.76 10.48 36.12
CA GLY A 589 -0.23 10.04 37.12
C GLY A 589 -1.31 9.10 36.63
N VAL A 590 -2.44 9.16 37.33
CA VAL A 590 -3.66 8.40 37.04
C VAL A 590 -4.85 9.35 37.00
N GLY A 591 -5.67 9.23 35.96
CA GLY A 591 -6.98 9.87 35.84
C GLY A 591 -7.08 11.10 34.94
N ASN A 592 -6.02 11.55 34.25
CA ASN A 592 -6.15 12.62 33.25
C ASN A 592 -6.87 12.11 32.00
N GLN A 593 -8.17 12.40 31.91
CA GLN A 593 -9.04 11.93 30.83
C GLN A 593 -8.71 12.55 29.46
N ASP A 594 -7.99 13.66 29.42
CA ASP A 594 -7.62 14.29 28.15
C ASP A 594 -6.43 13.56 27.52
N VAL A 595 -5.42 13.21 28.33
CA VAL A 595 -4.29 12.37 27.91
C VAL A 595 -4.78 10.99 27.48
N ILE A 596 -5.62 10.34 28.30
CA ILE A 596 -6.14 9.00 28.00
C ILE A 596 -6.89 8.96 26.65
N ARG A 597 -7.67 10.00 26.34
CA ARG A 597 -8.43 10.09 25.09
C ARG A 597 -7.57 10.44 23.88
N ALA A 598 -6.52 11.24 24.08
CA ALA A 598 -5.63 11.66 23.01
C ALA A 598 -4.58 10.60 22.63
N ALA A 599 -4.25 9.69 23.55
CA ALA A 599 -3.25 8.65 23.33
C ALA A 599 -3.73 7.56 22.35
N GLY A 600 -2.83 7.13 21.47
CA GLY A 600 -3.06 6.15 20.43
C GLY A 600 -3.35 6.78 19.07
N LEU A 601 -4.01 6.01 18.22
CA LEU A 601 -4.27 6.37 16.82
C LEU A 601 -5.08 7.67 16.72
N GLU A 602 -4.57 8.59 15.90
CA GLU A 602 -5.31 9.78 15.49
C GLU A 602 -6.53 9.39 14.65
N PRO A 603 -7.55 10.27 14.57
CA PRO A 603 -8.82 10.00 13.91
C PRO A 603 -8.74 9.34 12.53
N ALA A 604 -7.74 9.70 11.71
CA ALA A 604 -7.64 9.16 10.37
C ALA A 604 -7.23 7.69 10.33
N TYR A 605 -6.60 7.12 11.37
CA TYR A 605 -5.97 5.79 11.33
C TYR A 605 -6.67 4.71 12.15
N LEU A 606 -7.89 5.00 12.60
CA LEU A 606 -8.62 4.12 13.52
C LEU A 606 -9.30 2.92 12.89
N ASP A 607 -9.33 2.91 11.57
CA ASP A 607 -9.71 1.76 10.78
C ASP A 607 -8.70 0.61 10.95
N LEU A 608 -7.44 0.90 11.26
CA LEU A 608 -6.38 -0.12 11.29
C LEU A 608 -6.69 -1.35 12.16
N PRO A 609 -7.18 -1.22 13.41
CA PRO A 609 -7.55 -2.40 14.20
C PRO A 609 -8.72 -3.17 13.57
N THR A 610 -9.65 -2.52 12.88
CA THR A 610 -10.79 -3.20 12.24
C THR A 610 -10.39 -4.05 11.04
N LEU A 611 -9.20 -3.83 10.49
CA LEU A 611 -8.61 -4.64 9.41
C LEU A 611 -7.93 -5.91 9.94
N ASP A 612 -7.76 -6.01 11.25
CA ASP A 612 -7.22 -7.18 11.91
C ASP A 612 -8.35 -8.13 12.34
N PRO A 613 -8.51 -9.30 11.68
CA PRO A 613 -9.57 -10.25 11.97
C PRO A 613 -9.45 -10.88 13.37
N ASP A 614 -8.31 -10.74 14.03
CA ASP A 614 -8.03 -11.32 15.35
C ASP A 614 -8.33 -10.33 16.51
N THR A 615 -8.90 -9.15 16.22
CA THR A 615 -9.28 -8.17 17.25
C THR A 615 -10.31 -8.66 18.27
N ASP A 616 -11.04 -9.74 17.96
CA ASP A 616 -11.93 -10.43 18.90
C ASP A 616 -11.19 -11.29 19.95
N SER A 617 -9.86 -11.45 19.83
CA SER A 617 -9.06 -12.41 20.60
C SER A 617 -8.10 -11.82 21.64
N VAL A 618 -8.07 -10.49 21.84
CA VAL A 618 -7.24 -9.87 22.90
C VAL A 618 -7.84 -10.19 24.27
N GLY A 619 -7.54 -11.41 24.73
CA GLY A 619 -8.18 -12.02 25.88
C GLY A 619 -7.79 -13.47 26.09
N GLY A 620 -6.53 -13.73 26.45
CA GLY A 620 -6.24 -14.87 27.33
C GLY A 620 -5.00 -15.69 27.03
N THR A 621 -3.99 -15.54 27.87
CA THR A 621 -3.36 -16.71 28.48
C THR A 621 -4.08 -17.00 29.80
N GLY A 622 -5.04 -17.93 29.78
CA GLY A 622 -5.52 -18.66 30.96
C GLY A 622 -6.77 -18.13 31.69
N GLY A 623 -7.91 -18.82 31.52
CA GLY A 623 -9.02 -18.86 32.49
C GLY A 623 -10.42 -18.61 31.90
N PRO A 624 -11.47 -19.36 32.31
CA PRO A 624 -12.84 -19.12 31.88
C PRO A 624 -13.39 -17.86 32.57
N GLY A 625 -13.38 -16.76 31.85
CA GLY A 625 -13.91 -15.46 32.26
C GLY A 625 -13.84 -14.49 31.09
N SER A 626 -14.74 -14.67 30.13
CA SER A 626 -14.80 -13.96 28.85
C SER A 626 -14.64 -12.44 28.99
N VAL A 627 -13.67 -11.90 28.24
CA VAL A 627 -13.58 -10.49 27.85
C VAL A 627 -14.92 -10.08 27.25
N THR A 628 -15.58 -9.06 27.81
CA THR A 628 -16.78 -8.48 27.21
C THR A 628 -16.35 -7.38 26.25
N VAL A 629 -16.55 -7.62 24.96
CA VAL A 629 -16.45 -6.61 23.90
C VAL A 629 -17.82 -5.97 23.69
N ALA A 630 -17.91 -4.64 23.57
CA ALA A 630 -19.12 -4.01 23.07
C ALA A 630 -19.17 -4.19 21.55
N GLU A 631 -20.34 -4.50 20.99
CA GLU A 631 -20.50 -4.48 19.52
C GLU A 631 -21.02 -3.10 19.12
N ALA A 632 -20.38 -2.48 18.12
CA ALA A 632 -20.84 -1.24 17.53
C ALA A 632 -21.31 -1.48 16.09
N SER A 633 -22.34 -0.77 15.68
CA SER A 633 -22.74 -0.67 14.28
C SER A 633 -23.17 0.76 13.99
N THR A 634 -22.86 1.24 12.78
CA THR A 634 -23.12 2.62 12.38
C THR A 634 -23.94 2.63 11.11
N VAL A 635 -24.95 3.48 11.07
CA VAL A 635 -25.69 3.82 9.85
C VAL A 635 -25.40 5.28 9.55
N ALA A 636 -24.63 5.49 8.49
CA ALA A 636 -24.33 6.81 7.96
C ALA A 636 -25.50 7.33 7.10
N PRO A 637 -25.67 8.66 6.97
CA PRO A 637 -26.40 9.19 5.82
C PRO A 637 -25.61 8.83 4.54
N VAL A 638 -26.32 8.64 3.43
CA VAL A 638 -25.66 8.34 2.14
C VAL A 638 -24.74 9.50 1.73
N GLU A 639 -25.11 10.73 2.10
CA GLU A 639 -24.38 11.97 1.78
C GLU A 639 -24.46 12.96 2.95
N LEU A 640 -23.36 13.66 3.21
CA LEU A 640 -23.22 14.81 4.09
C LEU A 640 -23.16 16.08 3.22
N ARG A 641 -23.98 17.08 3.55
CA ARG A 641 -24.09 18.33 2.79
C ARG A 641 -23.42 19.48 3.53
N GLN A 642 -22.59 20.25 2.82
CA GLN A 642 -22.07 21.52 3.34
C GLN A 642 -23.23 22.44 3.75
N LEU A 643 -23.19 22.99 4.97
CA LEU A 643 -24.27 23.79 5.56
C LEU A 643 -25.66 23.11 5.61
N GLY A 644 -25.74 21.78 5.48
CA GLY A 644 -26.99 21.01 5.59
C GLY A 644 -26.99 20.08 6.81
N ASP A 645 -28.17 19.52 7.15
CA ASP A 645 -28.31 18.57 8.26
C ASP A 645 -27.93 17.14 7.82
N GLY A 646 -26.79 16.62 8.30
CA GLY A 646 -26.43 15.20 8.16
C GLY A 646 -26.67 14.43 9.46
N MET A 647 -27.40 13.31 9.41
CA MET A 647 -27.71 12.52 10.61
C MET A 647 -27.13 11.10 10.53
N ALA A 648 -26.27 10.76 11.48
CA ALA A 648 -25.77 9.41 11.68
C ALA A 648 -26.44 8.73 12.88
N THR A 649 -26.54 7.42 12.83
CA THR A 649 -27.03 6.60 13.94
C THR A 649 -25.97 5.57 14.32
N VAL A 650 -25.61 5.49 15.60
CA VAL A 650 -24.72 4.45 16.14
C VAL A 650 -25.52 3.57 17.09
N THR A 651 -25.42 2.27 16.90
CA THR A 651 -26.01 1.28 17.79
C THR A 651 -24.89 0.53 18.50
N VAL A 652 -24.93 0.57 19.83
CA VAL A 652 -24.01 -0.15 20.71
C VAL A 652 -24.78 -1.28 21.40
N THR A 653 -24.29 -2.50 21.28
CA THR A 653 -24.83 -3.69 21.95
C THR A 653 -23.83 -4.21 22.97
N ASN A 654 -24.31 -4.56 24.16
CA ASN A 654 -23.53 -5.28 25.15
C ASN A 654 -23.91 -6.77 25.13
N PRO A 655 -23.18 -7.63 24.40
CA PRO A 655 -23.45 -9.07 24.36
C PRO A 655 -23.03 -9.81 25.64
N GLY A 656 -22.25 -9.16 26.53
CA GLY A 656 -21.72 -9.78 27.73
C GLY A 656 -22.72 -9.96 28.88
N ASP A 657 -22.23 -10.57 29.96
CA ASP A 657 -23.00 -10.90 31.16
C ASP A 657 -22.93 -9.83 32.26
N ARG A 658 -22.15 -8.76 32.05
CA ARG A 658 -21.95 -7.64 33.00
C ARG A 658 -22.33 -6.29 32.37
N PRO A 659 -22.75 -5.29 33.17
CA PRO A 659 -23.01 -3.94 32.67
C PRO A 659 -21.74 -3.18 32.27
N LEU A 660 -21.79 -2.44 31.16
CA LEU A 660 -20.79 -1.46 30.75
C LEU A 660 -21.08 -0.10 31.38
N ARG A 661 -20.05 0.64 31.78
CA ARG A 661 -20.08 1.95 32.41
C ARG A 661 -19.27 2.95 31.60
N ASP A 662 -19.42 4.24 31.92
CA ASP A 662 -18.68 5.33 31.30
C ASP A 662 -18.68 5.29 29.76
N LEU A 663 -19.83 4.91 29.19
CA LEU A 663 -20.00 4.72 27.75
C LEU A 663 -19.73 6.04 27.00
N GLY A 664 -18.56 6.16 26.41
CA GLY A 664 -18.20 7.22 25.49
C GLY A 664 -18.52 6.79 24.07
N VAL A 665 -19.24 7.62 23.32
CA VAL A 665 -19.41 7.39 21.87
C VAL A 665 -19.04 8.66 21.13
N GLU A 666 -18.11 8.53 20.20
CA GLU A 666 -17.64 9.58 19.31
C GLU A 666 -17.92 9.17 17.87
N VAL A 667 -18.38 10.11 17.05
CA VAL A 667 -18.65 9.84 15.63
C VAL A 667 -18.02 10.94 14.79
N VAL A 668 -17.20 10.53 13.84
CA VAL A 668 -16.44 11.41 12.95
C VAL A 668 -16.60 10.89 11.53
N ALA A 669 -16.83 11.79 10.57
CA ALA A 669 -16.68 11.49 9.16
C ALA A 669 -15.25 11.91 8.76
N TYR A 670 -14.44 10.97 8.27
CA TYR A 670 -13.06 11.24 7.89
C TYR A 670 -12.82 10.95 6.41
N ASP A 671 -12.06 11.82 5.77
CA ASP A 671 -11.54 11.63 4.43
C ASP A 671 -10.26 10.78 4.52
N GLN A 672 -10.26 9.58 3.93
CA GLN A 672 -9.10 8.68 3.95
C GLN A 672 -7.89 9.23 3.19
N VAL A 673 -8.14 10.16 2.26
CA VAL A 673 -7.16 10.70 1.33
C VAL A 673 -6.47 11.92 1.92
N ASN A 674 -7.24 12.94 2.30
CA ASN A 674 -6.68 14.20 2.81
C ASN A 674 -6.60 14.26 4.34
N LEU A 675 -6.95 13.16 5.03
CA LEU A 675 -6.99 13.05 6.51
C LEU A 675 -7.83 14.16 7.17
N THR A 676 -8.80 14.72 6.44
CA THR A 676 -9.66 15.80 6.91
C THR A 676 -10.85 15.22 7.66
N GLN A 677 -11.27 15.84 8.77
CA GLN A 677 -12.34 15.32 9.63
C GLN A 677 -13.51 16.30 9.80
N VAL A 678 -14.72 15.76 9.83
CA VAL A 678 -15.94 16.45 10.29
C VAL A 678 -16.45 15.72 11.53
N THR A 679 -16.47 16.39 12.67
CA THR A 679 -16.94 15.80 13.94
C THR A 679 -18.45 15.93 14.06
N GLY A 680 -19.13 14.81 14.33
CA GLY A 680 -20.56 14.80 14.63
C GLY A 680 -20.84 15.31 16.05
N GLN A 681 -21.98 15.97 16.22
CA GLN A 681 -22.51 16.38 17.53
C GLN A 681 -23.65 15.47 17.97
N LEU A 682 -23.54 14.86 19.15
CA LEU A 682 -24.60 14.01 19.69
C LEU A 682 -25.90 14.81 19.93
N VAL A 683 -27.03 14.29 19.45
CA VAL A 683 -28.36 14.92 19.50
C VAL A 683 -29.24 14.41 20.67
N GLU A 684 -28.77 13.42 21.43
CA GLU A 684 -29.50 12.78 22.54
C GLU A 684 -29.47 13.58 23.88
N PRO A 685 -30.48 13.42 24.78
CA PRO A 685 -30.51 14.07 26.08
C PRO A 685 -29.36 13.62 27.01
N ALA A 686 -28.78 14.56 27.75
CA ALA A 686 -27.65 14.32 28.67
C ALA A 686 -27.89 13.20 29.71
N ALA A 687 -29.14 12.92 30.08
CA ALA A 687 -29.50 11.86 31.01
C ALA A 687 -29.15 10.43 30.51
N ASN A 688 -29.06 10.23 29.19
CA ASN A 688 -28.70 8.95 28.58
C ASN A 688 -27.19 8.76 28.42
N ARG A 689 -26.37 9.83 28.48
CA ARG A 689 -24.91 9.77 28.28
C ARG A 689 -24.19 8.95 29.36
N HIS A 690 -24.61 9.05 30.61
CA HIS A 690 -23.90 8.44 31.74
C HIS A 690 -24.57 7.18 32.29
N ARG A 691 -25.65 6.72 31.65
CA ARG A 691 -26.36 5.52 32.09
C ARG A 691 -25.53 4.28 31.71
N PRO A 692 -25.21 3.38 32.65
CA PRO A 692 -24.60 2.09 32.32
C PRO A 692 -25.42 1.31 31.28
N LEU A 693 -24.78 0.60 30.37
CA LEU A 693 -25.43 -0.30 29.41
C LEU A 693 -25.51 -1.69 30.03
N ALA A 694 -26.71 -2.18 30.35
CA ALA A 694 -26.87 -3.47 31.01
C ALA A 694 -26.43 -4.64 30.11
N ALA A 695 -26.18 -5.80 30.72
CA ALA A 695 -25.93 -7.05 30.00
C ALA A 695 -27.10 -7.38 29.06
N GLY A 696 -26.81 -7.69 27.79
CA GLY A 696 -27.79 -7.91 26.74
C GLY A 696 -28.57 -6.68 26.27
N GLU A 697 -28.22 -5.46 26.74
CA GLU A 697 -28.88 -4.23 26.33
C GLU A 697 -28.26 -3.66 25.04
N THR A 698 -29.10 -3.18 24.14
CA THR A 698 -28.71 -2.40 22.96
C THR A 698 -29.15 -0.94 23.15
N ARG A 699 -28.28 0.00 22.78
CA ARG A 699 -28.53 1.44 22.81
C ARG A 699 -28.21 2.06 21.47
N THR A 700 -29.19 2.76 20.91
CA THR A 700 -29.06 3.53 19.68
C THR A 700 -28.94 5.01 20.01
N LEU A 701 -27.96 5.68 19.42
CA LEU A 701 -27.60 7.08 19.63
C LEU A 701 -27.50 7.80 18.27
N ARG A 702 -27.71 9.12 18.24
CA ARG A 702 -27.78 9.91 17.00
C ARG A 702 -26.82 11.10 17.02
N TRP A 703 -26.14 11.34 15.90
CA TRP A 703 -25.23 12.47 15.70
C TRP A 703 -25.67 13.35 14.54
N ARG A 704 -25.55 14.66 14.70
CA ARG A 704 -25.72 15.66 13.65
C ARG A 704 -24.34 16.13 13.16
N PHE A 705 -24.16 16.20 11.86
CA PHE A 705 -22.96 16.74 11.22
C PHE A 705 -23.28 18.11 10.66
N ASP A 706 -22.55 19.13 11.15
CA ASP A 706 -22.59 20.49 10.62
C ASP A 706 -21.34 20.69 9.75
N VAL A 707 -21.43 20.35 8.46
CA VAL A 707 -20.28 20.39 7.53
C VAL A 707 -19.98 21.84 7.11
N PRO A 708 -18.78 22.40 7.39
CA PRO A 708 -18.42 23.75 6.98
C PRO A 708 -18.34 23.94 5.46
N LEU A 709 -18.47 25.19 5.00
CA LEU A 709 -18.07 25.56 3.63
C LEU A 709 -16.56 25.41 3.49
N GLY A 710 -16.13 24.71 2.43
CA GLY A 710 -14.71 24.44 2.17
C GLY A 710 -14.20 23.09 2.71
N THR A 711 -15.07 22.27 3.32
CA THR A 711 -14.76 20.84 3.48
C THR A 711 -14.61 20.20 2.10
N THR A 712 -13.52 19.47 1.89
CA THR A 712 -13.24 18.77 0.62
C THR A 712 -14.41 17.86 0.26
N ALA A 713 -14.92 17.98 -0.97
CA ALA A 713 -15.89 17.02 -1.48
C ALA A 713 -15.22 15.68 -1.79
N GLY A 714 -15.90 14.57 -1.53
CA GLY A 714 -15.33 13.24 -1.76
C GLY A 714 -15.98 12.14 -0.94
N GLU A 715 -15.37 10.96 -0.97
CA GLU A 715 -15.74 9.81 -0.13
C GLU A 715 -15.17 9.98 1.28
N TYR A 716 -15.99 9.67 2.27
CA TYR A 716 -15.68 9.76 3.69
C TYR A 716 -16.08 8.46 4.37
N ASP A 717 -15.31 8.08 5.38
CA ASP A 717 -15.70 7.01 6.28
C ASP A 717 -16.26 7.61 7.56
N LEU A 718 -17.51 7.26 7.85
CA LEU A 718 -18.15 7.57 9.10
C LEU A 718 -17.76 6.53 10.14
N LEU A 719 -16.84 6.91 11.01
CA LEU A 719 -16.38 6.08 12.10
C LEU A 719 -17.10 6.44 13.40
N ALA A 720 -17.66 5.43 14.04
CA ALA A 720 -18.10 5.50 15.43
C ALA A 720 -17.12 4.77 16.34
N ARG A 721 -16.50 5.49 17.28
CA ARG A 721 -15.76 4.89 18.40
C ARG A 721 -16.67 4.78 19.60
N VAL A 722 -16.61 3.64 20.27
CA VAL A 722 -17.31 3.36 21.52
C VAL A 722 -16.28 2.99 22.56
N SER A 723 -16.12 3.78 23.61
CA SER A 723 -15.30 3.44 24.77
C SER A 723 -16.18 3.13 25.97
N TYR A 724 -15.74 2.22 26.83
CA TYR A 724 -16.48 1.83 28.02
C TYR A 724 -15.56 1.31 29.11
N THR A 725 -16.08 1.26 30.34
CA THR A 725 -15.45 0.60 31.48
C THR A 725 -16.35 -0.52 32.00
N THR A 726 -15.77 -1.56 32.59
CA THR A 726 -16.53 -2.64 33.26
C THR A 726 -16.59 -2.40 34.77
N LEU A 727 -17.37 -3.22 35.50
CA LEU A 727 -17.48 -3.14 36.96
C LEU A 727 -16.14 -3.36 37.70
N ASP A 728 -15.29 -4.20 37.14
CA ASP A 728 -13.90 -4.46 37.53
C ASP A 728 -12.92 -3.43 36.95
N ARG A 729 -13.44 -2.29 36.46
CA ARG A 729 -12.70 -1.14 35.92
C ARG A 729 -11.80 -1.45 34.73
N HIS A 730 -12.05 -2.55 34.02
CA HIS A 730 -11.36 -2.79 32.76
C HIS A 730 -11.92 -1.83 31.73
N TRP A 731 -11.04 -1.17 31.01
CA TRP A 731 -11.42 -0.30 29.92
C TRP A 731 -11.51 -1.13 28.63
N GLY A 732 -12.48 -0.84 27.76
CA GLY A 732 -12.61 -1.46 26.45
C GLY A 732 -13.05 -0.46 25.38
N GLU A 733 -12.80 -0.80 24.12
CA GLU A 733 -13.23 -0.04 22.95
C GLU A 733 -13.89 -0.95 21.92
N ALA A 734 -14.80 -0.37 21.14
CA ALA A 734 -15.35 -0.94 19.94
C ALA A 734 -15.45 0.15 18.87
N ALA A 735 -15.40 -0.25 17.60
CA ALA A 735 -15.48 0.66 16.48
C ALA A 735 -16.44 0.12 15.42
N ALA A 736 -17.06 1.04 14.67
CA ALA A 736 -17.87 0.71 13.51
C ALA A 736 -17.71 1.76 12.43
N ILE A 737 -17.44 1.31 11.20
CA ILE A 737 -17.22 2.16 10.03
C ILE A 737 -18.40 2.00 9.07
N ALA A 738 -18.84 3.10 8.47
CA ALA A 738 -19.79 3.11 7.37
C ALA A 738 -19.39 4.18 6.35
N ALA A 739 -19.45 3.86 5.06
CA ALA A 739 -19.17 4.84 4.01
C ALA A 739 -20.25 5.96 3.97
N THR A 740 -19.81 7.17 3.66
CA THR A 740 -20.62 8.35 3.34
C THR A 740 -19.86 9.19 2.32
N SER A 741 -20.49 10.16 1.68
CA SER A 741 -19.77 11.15 0.88
C SER A 741 -20.03 12.56 1.39
N VAL A 742 -19.13 13.50 1.15
CA VAL A 742 -19.40 14.94 1.26
C VAL A 742 -19.57 15.47 -0.16
N LEU A 743 -20.73 16.02 -0.47
CA LEU A 743 -20.98 16.62 -1.77
C LEU A 743 -20.33 18.01 -1.88
N PRO A 744 -19.87 18.41 -3.08
CA PRO A 744 -19.51 19.81 -3.32
C PRO A 744 -20.76 20.68 -3.17
N ALA A 745 -20.58 21.92 -2.74
CA ALA A 745 -21.71 22.83 -2.50
C ALA A 745 -22.52 23.09 -3.79
N VAL A 746 -21.87 23.04 -4.95
CA VAL A 746 -22.50 23.12 -6.27
C VAL A 746 -22.01 21.98 -7.17
N THR A 747 -22.95 21.34 -7.85
CA THR A 747 -22.66 20.36 -8.93
C THR A 747 -23.15 20.89 -10.27
N LEU A 748 -22.60 20.34 -11.35
CA LEU A 748 -22.97 20.75 -12.68
C LEU A 748 -22.85 19.60 -13.69
N THR A 749 -23.74 19.64 -14.68
CA THR A 749 -23.86 18.64 -15.75
C THR A 749 -23.95 19.39 -17.08
N ALA A 750 -23.35 18.84 -18.13
CA ALA A 750 -23.31 19.47 -19.44
C ALA A 750 -23.86 18.50 -20.50
N GLU A 751 -24.72 19.02 -21.38
CA GLU A 751 -25.29 18.25 -22.50
C GLU A 751 -25.16 19.04 -23.81
N PRO A 752 -24.70 18.41 -24.91
CA PRO A 752 -24.26 17.01 -25.00
C PRO A 752 -22.91 16.77 -24.26
N ALA A 753 -22.62 15.51 -23.95
CA ALA A 753 -21.40 15.12 -23.22
C ALA A 753 -20.13 15.24 -24.08
N ASP A 754 -20.28 15.19 -25.40
CA ASP A 754 -19.25 15.44 -26.40
C ASP A 754 -19.80 16.36 -27.50
N VAL A 755 -18.93 17.16 -28.10
CA VAL A 755 -19.32 18.16 -29.09
C VAL A 755 -18.42 18.07 -30.32
N VAL A 756 -19.01 17.90 -31.49
CA VAL A 756 -18.31 18.06 -32.78
C VAL A 756 -18.74 19.38 -33.42
N ILE A 757 -17.77 20.24 -33.74
CA ILE A 757 -18.00 21.51 -34.44
C ILE A 757 -17.08 21.63 -35.64
N GLY A 758 -17.57 22.19 -36.75
CA GLY A 758 -16.67 22.57 -37.84
C GLY A 758 -15.81 23.76 -37.44
N ALA A 759 -14.62 23.91 -38.03
CA ALA A 759 -13.85 25.15 -37.91
C ALA A 759 -14.67 26.37 -38.39
N GLY A 760 -14.78 27.40 -37.55
CA GLY A 760 -15.66 28.56 -37.71
C GLY A 760 -17.13 28.32 -37.34
N GLY A 761 -17.48 27.10 -36.96
CA GLY A 761 -18.82 26.69 -36.51
C GLY A 761 -19.06 26.97 -35.03
N ARG A 762 -20.33 26.87 -34.62
CA ARG A 762 -20.77 27.04 -33.24
C ARG A 762 -21.70 25.90 -32.82
N ALA A 763 -21.49 25.37 -31.62
CA ALA A 763 -22.44 24.51 -30.91
C ALA A 763 -22.86 25.19 -29.60
N ASP A 764 -24.01 24.79 -29.06
CA ASP A 764 -24.48 25.27 -27.76
C ASP A 764 -24.46 24.11 -26.76
N LEU A 765 -23.82 24.33 -25.62
CA LEU A 765 -23.73 23.41 -24.50
C LEU A 765 -24.74 23.83 -23.42
N SER A 766 -25.66 22.95 -23.06
CA SER A 766 -26.61 23.16 -21.96
C SER A 766 -25.97 22.73 -20.64
N VAL A 767 -25.64 23.69 -19.78
CA VAL A 767 -25.04 23.44 -18.47
C VAL A 767 -26.11 23.59 -17.39
N ARG A 768 -26.43 22.50 -16.70
CA ARG A 768 -27.33 22.50 -15.54
C ARG A 768 -26.52 22.50 -14.25
N ILE A 769 -26.78 23.50 -13.42
CA ILE A 769 -26.07 23.81 -12.18
C ILE A 769 -27.03 23.57 -11.02
N THR A 770 -26.61 22.85 -10.01
CA THR A 770 -27.44 22.45 -8.86
C THR A 770 -26.73 22.78 -7.56
N SER A 771 -27.39 23.54 -6.68
CA SER A 771 -26.94 23.82 -5.32
C SER A 771 -27.38 22.70 -4.38
N HIS A 772 -26.46 22.24 -3.53
CA HIS A 772 -26.71 21.25 -2.49
C HIS A 772 -26.74 21.86 -1.08
N VAL A 773 -26.66 23.18 -0.98
CA VAL A 773 -26.62 23.90 0.30
C VAL A 773 -27.94 24.63 0.57
N ASP A 774 -28.29 24.76 1.85
CA ASP A 774 -29.53 25.42 2.30
C ASP A 774 -29.44 26.95 2.35
N THR A 775 -28.38 27.52 1.80
CA THR A 775 -28.14 28.98 1.69
C THR A 775 -28.08 29.41 0.22
N PRO A 776 -28.70 30.54 -0.18
CA PRO A 776 -28.56 31.05 -1.55
C PRO A 776 -27.11 31.39 -1.89
N LEU A 777 -26.70 31.04 -3.11
CA LEU A 777 -25.35 31.29 -3.63
C LEU A 777 -25.38 32.29 -4.78
N THR A 778 -24.28 33.01 -4.95
CA THR A 778 -23.95 33.76 -6.16
C THR A 778 -22.93 32.95 -6.93
N VAL A 779 -23.26 32.55 -8.16
CA VAL A 779 -22.42 31.71 -9.00
C VAL A 779 -21.89 32.55 -10.17
N GLY A 780 -20.57 32.52 -10.36
CA GLY A 780 -19.87 33.15 -11.47
C GLY A 780 -19.26 32.11 -12.40
N LEU A 781 -19.47 32.25 -13.70
CA LEU A 781 -18.66 31.60 -14.72
C LEU A 781 -17.33 32.35 -14.80
N SER A 782 -16.26 31.74 -14.29
CA SER A 782 -14.94 32.36 -14.22
C SER A 782 -13.95 31.58 -15.08
N GLY A 783 -13.43 32.23 -16.13
CA GLY A 783 -12.16 31.87 -16.76
C GLY A 783 -12.01 30.39 -17.10
N ALA A 784 -12.94 29.83 -17.88
CA ALA A 784 -12.58 28.63 -18.62
C ALA A 784 -11.30 28.95 -19.42
N SER A 785 -10.28 28.12 -19.30
CA SER A 785 -9.22 28.10 -20.30
C SER A 785 -9.92 27.89 -21.63
N GLU A 786 -9.93 28.91 -22.50
CA GLU A 786 -10.30 28.71 -23.90
C GLU A 786 -9.24 27.77 -24.45
N PRO A 787 -9.58 26.49 -24.69
CA PRO A 787 -8.58 25.54 -25.15
C PRO A 787 -8.11 26.00 -26.53
N ASP A 788 -6.89 25.61 -26.89
CA ASP A 788 -6.31 25.98 -28.17
C ASP A 788 -7.22 25.53 -29.33
N GLY A 789 -8.00 26.46 -29.89
CA GLY A 789 -8.95 26.18 -30.97
C GLY A 789 -10.44 26.20 -30.62
N VAL A 790 -10.86 26.50 -29.38
CA VAL A 790 -12.28 26.66 -29.00
C VAL A 790 -12.49 27.88 -28.10
N ARG A 791 -13.47 28.73 -28.46
CA ARG A 791 -13.84 29.94 -27.72
C ARG A 791 -15.24 29.84 -27.09
N LEU A 792 -15.44 30.37 -25.89
CA LEU A 792 -16.72 30.30 -25.16
C LEU A 792 -17.57 31.57 -25.27
N GLU A 793 -18.90 31.39 -25.39
CA GLU A 793 -19.87 32.50 -25.47
C GLU A 793 -21.11 32.26 -24.57
N PRO A 794 -21.30 33.00 -23.45
CA PRO A 794 -20.43 34.05 -22.94
C PRO A 794 -19.19 33.47 -22.25
N SER A 795 -18.06 34.17 -22.31
CA SER A 795 -16.84 33.81 -21.58
C SER A 795 -16.88 34.19 -20.09
N SER A 796 -17.90 34.92 -19.65
CA SER A 796 -18.17 35.23 -18.25
C SER A 796 -19.65 35.54 -18.02
N ALA A 797 -20.15 35.15 -16.85
CA ALA A 797 -21.52 35.43 -16.41
C ALA A 797 -21.59 35.35 -14.88
N GLU A 798 -22.49 36.10 -14.26
CA GLU A 798 -22.75 35.98 -12.82
C GLU A 798 -24.26 35.97 -12.56
N PHE A 799 -24.70 35.11 -11.65
CA PHE A 799 -26.12 34.96 -11.38
C PHE A 799 -26.41 34.36 -9.99
N PRO A 800 -27.61 34.62 -9.44
CA PRO A 800 -28.06 33.96 -8.22
C PRO A 800 -28.48 32.51 -8.48
N LEU A 801 -28.14 31.63 -7.55
CA LEU A 801 -28.58 30.24 -7.44
C LEU A 801 -29.33 30.07 -6.11
N PRO A 802 -30.64 29.75 -6.11
CA PRO A 802 -31.42 29.56 -4.88
C PRO A 802 -30.87 28.42 -4.01
N ALA A 803 -31.13 28.50 -2.69
CA ALA A 803 -30.85 27.41 -1.74
C ALA A 803 -31.51 26.10 -2.22
N GLY A 804 -30.74 25.01 -2.28
CA GLY A 804 -31.18 23.70 -2.81
C GLY A 804 -31.72 23.72 -4.25
N GLY A 805 -31.53 24.81 -4.98
CA GLY A 805 -32.13 25.06 -6.29
C GLY A 805 -31.24 24.61 -7.45
N SER A 806 -31.82 24.50 -8.64
CA SER A 806 -31.06 24.30 -9.89
C SER A 806 -31.36 25.37 -10.92
N ARG A 807 -30.40 25.62 -11.81
CA ARG A 807 -30.49 26.56 -12.92
C ARG A 807 -29.79 25.99 -14.15
N ALA A 808 -30.41 26.15 -15.31
CA ALA A 808 -29.76 25.88 -16.59
C ALA A 808 -29.17 27.17 -17.18
N MET A 809 -28.05 27.04 -17.86
CA MET A 809 -27.46 28.06 -18.74
C MET A 809 -27.03 27.43 -20.06
N THR A 810 -26.86 28.26 -21.07
CA THR A 810 -26.28 27.84 -22.35
C THR A 810 -24.92 28.49 -22.51
N VAL A 811 -23.91 27.66 -22.80
CA VAL A 811 -22.54 28.10 -23.14
C VAL A 811 -22.30 27.75 -24.61
N GLY A 812 -22.13 28.76 -25.46
CA GLY A 812 -21.76 28.58 -26.85
C GLY A 812 -20.29 28.18 -26.99
N LEU A 813 -20.00 27.17 -27.79
CA LEU A 813 -18.67 26.68 -28.15
C LEU A 813 -18.40 27.05 -29.60
N VAL A 814 -17.43 27.92 -29.84
CA VAL A 814 -17.05 28.38 -31.19
C VAL A 814 -15.72 27.74 -31.57
N GLY A 815 -15.71 26.95 -32.65
CA GLY A 815 -14.52 26.28 -33.14
C GLY A 815 -13.65 27.24 -33.94
N GLU A 816 -12.40 27.44 -33.55
CA GLU A 816 -11.46 28.36 -34.20
C GLU A 816 -10.34 27.63 -34.95
N ARG A 817 -9.84 26.51 -34.40
CA ARG A 817 -8.81 25.68 -35.04
C ARG A 817 -9.20 24.20 -34.97
N PRO A 818 -9.04 23.43 -36.06
CA PRO A 818 -9.26 21.99 -36.06
C PRO A 818 -8.41 21.25 -35.04
N GLY A 819 -8.96 20.20 -34.45
CA GLY A 819 -8.30 19.35 -33.47
C GLY A 819 -9.18 19.04 -32.26
N PRO A 820 -8.79 18.03 -31.45
CA PRO A 820 -9.43 17.77 -30.18
C PRO A 820 -9.09 18.87 -29.17
N ALA A 821 -10.09 19.28 -28.42
CA ALA A 821 -10.01 20.22 -27.31
C ALA A 821 -10.84 19.66 -26.15
N VAL A 822 -10.50 20.03 -24.92
CA VAL A 822 -11.33 19.75 -23.74
C VAL A 822 -11.71 21.09 -23.13
N VAL A 823 -13.01 21.36 -23.10
CA VAL A 823 -13.54 22.60 -22.52
C VAL A 823 -13.92 22.35 -21.08
N ASP A 824 -13.21 23.00 -20.16
CA ASP A 824 -13.53 22.98 -18.73
C ASP A 824 -14.49 24.12 -18.38
N ILE A 825 -15.71 23.79 -18.00
CA ILE A 825 -16.68 24.77 -17.51
C ILE A 825 -16.42 25.01 -16.01
N GLY A 826 -15.50 25.94 -15.74
CA GLY A 826 -15.19 26.39 -14.38
C GLY A 826 -16.22 27.39 -13.84
N LEU A 827 -16.82 27.07 -12.69
CA LEU A 827 -17.65 28.00 -11.94
C LEU A 827 -17.00 28.35 -10.60
N THR A 828 -17.28 29.56 -10.13
CA THR A 828 -17.07 29.99 -8.75
C THR A 828 -18.43 30.14 -8.10
N ALA A 829 -18.55 29.75 -6.83
CA ALA A 829 -19.74 30.02 -6.03
C ALA A 829 -19.35 30.73 -4.74
N ARG A 830 -20.21 31.63 -4.26
CA ARG A 830 -20.02 32.34 -2.98
C ARG A 830 -21.34 32.66 -2.29
N THR A 831 -21.31 32.70 -0.97
CA THR A 831 -22.44 33.19 -0.16
C THR A 831 -22.59 34.72 -0.26
N ALA A 832 -23.68 35.26 0.30
CA ALA A 832 -23.96 36.70 0.28
C ALA A 832 -22.92 37.56 1.04
N ASP A 833 -22.26 36.97 2.03
CA ASP A 833 -21.15 37.55 2.81
C ASP A 833 -19.77 37.32 2.18
N GLY A 834 -19.72 36.67 1.00
CA GLY A 834 -18.51 36.52 0.20
C GLY A 834 -17.65 35.30 0.52
N VAL A 835 -18.16 34.33 1.29
CA VAL A 835 -17.46 33.08 1.58
C VAL A 835 -17.50 32.19 0.33
N PRO A 836 -16.34 31.75 -0.21
CA PRO A 836 -16.31 30.81 -1.34
C PRO A 836 -16.98 29.48 -0.99
N ALA A 837 -17.72 28.92 -1.94
CA ALA A 837 -18.32 27.60 -1.85
C ALA A 837 -17.70 26.69 -2.92
N ASP A 838 -17.48 25.42 -2.57
CA ASP A 838 -16.86 24.45 -3.46
C ASP A 838 -17.78 24.08 -4.64
N VAL A 839 -17.22 23.94 -5.84
CA VAL A 839 -17.98 23.70 -7.07
C VAL A 839 -17.33 22.58 -7.87
N ALA A 840 -18.11 21.55 -8.21
CA ALA A 840 -17.66 20.52 -9.15
C ALA A 840 -17.31 21.15 -10.51
N ALA A 841 -16.25 20.66 -11.13
CA ALA A 841 -15.93 20.99 -12.53
C ALA A 841 -16.65 20.04 -13.49
N VAL A 842 -16.88 20.47 -14.73
CA VAL A 842 -17.27 19.59 -15.85
C VAL A 842 -16.39 19.89 -17.04
N SER A 843 -15.80 18.83 -17.59
CA SER A 843 -14.99 18.87 -18.80
C SER A 843 -15.80 18.29 -19.95
N VAL A 844 -15.83 19.00 -21.07
CA VAL A 844 -16.55 18.56 -22.27
C VAL A 844 -15.54 18.39 -23.40
N PRO A 845 -15.32 17.17 -23.91
CA PRO A 845 -14.54 16.97 -25.13
C PRO A 845 -15.23 17.67 -26.30
N VAL A 846 -14.48 18.52 -26.98
CA VAL A 846 -14.87 19.23 -28.19
C VAL A 846 -13.90 18.84 -29.29
N ASN A 847 -14.39 18.25 -30.38
CA ASN A 847 -13.56 17.99 -31.54
C ASN A 847 -13.91 18.98 -32.65
N VAL A 848 -12.95 19.82 -33.01
CA VAL A 848 -13.12 20.78 -34.10
C VAL A 848 -12.70 20.09 -35.40
N ALA A 849 -13.67 19.78 -36.25
CA ALA A 849 -13.41 19.12 -37.53
C ALA A 849 -12.74 20.07 -38.53
N TYR A 850 -11.82 19.52 -39.34
CA TYR A 850 -11.34 20.20 -40.54
C TYR A 850 -12.52 20.45 -41.48
N GLY A 851 -12.62 21.66 -42.05
CA GLY A 851 -13.76 22.03 -42.90
C GLY A 851 -13.90 21.20 -44.18
N SER A 852 -12.85 20.48 -44.59
CA SER A 852 -12.84 19.49 -45.68
C SER A 852 -11.57 18.64 -45.60
N LEU A 853 -11.51 17.53 -46.34
CA LEU A 853 -10.30 16.71 -46.43
C LEU A 853 -9.11 17.53 -46.95
N ALA A 854 -9.35 18.42 -47.92
CA ALA A 854 -8.31 19.30 -48.46
C ALA A 854 -7.75 20.27 -47.41
N GLY A 855 -8.57 20.68 -46.43
CA GLY A 855 -8.10 21.46 -45.30
C GLY A 855 -7.19 20.69 -44.34
N ALA A 856 -7.17 19.36 -44.42
CA ALA A 856 -6.37 18.48 -43.59
C ALA A 856 -5.12 17.93 -44.31
N PHE A 857 -4.86 18.30 -45.58
CA PHE A 857 -3.70 17.80 -46.31
C PHE A 857 -2.39 18.15 -45.59
N ASP A 858 -1.62 17.13 -45.26
CA ASP A 858 -0.39 17.24 -44.47
C ASP A 858 0.83 16.61 -45.18
N ASN A 859 0.61 15.96 -46.32
CA ASN A 859 1.66 15.23 -47.03
C ASN A 859 1.64 15.46 -48.55
N VAL A 860 2.83 15.49 -49.16
CA VAL A 860 3.03 15.66 -50.61
C VAL A 860 3.21 14.29 -51.27
N GLY A 861 2.13 13.74 -51.82
CA GLY A 861 2.09 12.42 -52.44
C GLY A 861 2.23 12.44 -53.95
N ILE A 862 2.16 13.61 -54.59
CA ILE A 862 2.19 13.77 -56.05
C ILE A 862 3.28 14.78 -56.41
N THR A 863 4.16 14.41 -57.34
CA THR A 863 5.23 15.27 -57.85
C THR A 863 5.23 15.34 -59.37
N ASP A 864 5.79 16.43 -59.90
CA ASP A 864 6.03 16.60 -61.33
C ASP A 864 7.27 15.79 -61.76
N ASP A 865 7.26 15.16 -62.93
CA ASP A 865 8.40 14.43 -63.47
C ASP A 865 9.68 15.27 -63.60
N ALA A 866 9.53 16.60 -63.78
CA ALA A 866 10.63 17.55 -63.80
C ALA A 866 11.10 17.96 -62.39
N ASN A 867 10.33 17.65 -61.34
CA ASN A 867 10.65 18.00 -59.95
C ASN A 867 10.24 16.88 -58.95
N PRO A 868 10.87 15.69 -59.05
CA PRO A 868 10.56 14.53 -58.19
C PRO A 868 10.95 14.74 -56.72
N ASP A 869 11.78 15.74 -56.42
CA ASP A 869 12.29 16.03 -55.07
C ASP A 869 11.28 16.80 -54.19
N ALA A 870 10.16 17.25 -54.77
CA ALA A 870 9.20 18.11 -54.08
C ALA A 870 8.30 17.38 -53.07
N GLY A 871 8.33 16.04 -53.02
CA GLY A 871 7.41 15.27 -52.18
C GLY A 871 7.73 13.79 -52.08
N SER A 872 7.14 13.14 -51.08
CA SER A 872 7.27 11.72 -50.80
C SER A 872 6.16 11.26 -49.88
N TRP A 873 5.63 10.05 -50.06
CA TRP A 873 4.72 9.40 -49.10
C TRP A 873 5.37 9.12 -47.74
N GLY A 874 6.67 8.85 -47.72
CA GLY A 874 7.38 8.50 -46.50
C GLY A 874 8.90 8.59 -46.66
N ARG A 875 9.66 7.68 -46.03
CA ARG A 875 11.13 7.76 -45.96
C ARG A 875 11.89 7.42 -47.25
N ASN A 876 11.22 6.87 -48.26
CA ASN A 876 11.87 6.32 -49.45
C ASN A 876 11.90 7.27 -50.65
N GLY A 877 11.39 8.50 -50.48
CA GLY A 877 11.39 9.55 -51.50
C GLY A 877 10.39 9.35 -52.63
N ARG A 878 9.37 8.49 -52.50
CA ARG A 878 8.49 8.09 -53.61
C ARG A 878 7.15 8.82 -53.59
N SER A 879 6.68 9.21 -54.76
CA SER A 879 5.40 9.93 -54.95
C SER A 879 4.82 9.59 -56.33
N TYR A 880 3.50 9.64 -56.49
CA TYR A 880 2.89 9.49 -57.81
C TYR A 880 3.40 10.58 -58.76
N SER A 881 3.57 10.22 -60.03
CA SER A 881 3.82 11.18 -61.10
C SER A 881 2.52 11.84 -61.51
N ALA A 882 2.49 13.18 -61.51
CA ALA A 882 1.35 13.95 -62.02
C ALA A 882 1.06 13.65 -63.50
N GLN A 883 2.10 13.42 -64.30
CA GLN A 883 1.97 13.07 -65.72
C GLN A 883 1.41 11.65 -65.90
N ALA A 884 1.91 10.67 -65.15
CA ALA A 884 1.40 9.30 -65.21
C ALA A 884 -0.07 9.21 -64.76
N LEU A 885 -0.46 9.96 -63.73
CA LEU A 885 -1.84 10.08 -63.29
C LEU A 885 -2.74 10.70 -64.38
N ALA A 886 -2.28 11.80 -65.00
CA ALA A 886 -3.04 12.48 -66.06
C ALA A 886 -3.22 11.61 -67.31
N ASP A 887 -2.19 10.87 -67.73
CA ASP A 887 -2.28 9.90 -68.83
C ASP A 887 -3.28 8.78 -68.52
N ALA A 888 -3.47 8.46 -67.23
CA ALA A 888 -4.44 7.50 -66.75
C ALA A 888 -5.83 8.12 -66.46
N GLY A 889 -6.02 9.40 -66.78
CA GLY A 889 -7.30 10.12 -66.66
C GLY A 889 -7.55 10.77 -65.30
N ILE A 890 -6.58 10.75 -64.38
CA ILE A 890 -6.66 11.39 -63.07
C ILE A 890 -5.95 12.74 -63.13
N VAL A 891 -6.73 13.83 -63.07
CA VAL A 891 -6.24 15.21 -63.16
C VAL A 891 -6.66 16.02 -61.93
N PRO A 892 -5.89 17.06 -61.53
CA PRO A 892 -6.26 17.91 -60.39
C PRO A 892 -7.69 18.45 -60.49
N GLY A 893 -8.46 18.31 -59.41
CA GLY A 893 -9.87 18.71 -59.33
C GLY A 893 -10.85 17.89 -60.19
N GLY A 894 -10.36 16.90 -60.94
CA GLY A 894 -11.18 16.05 -61.81
C GLY A 894 -11.95 14.96 -61.02
N PRO A 895 -13.05 14.43 -61.58
CA PRO A 895 -13.79 13.34 -60.95
C PRO A 895 -13.06 12.00 -61.12
N VAL A 896 -13.00 11.21 -60.06
CA VAL A 896 -12.62 9.78 -60.09
C VAL A 896 -13.84 8.97 -59.66
N ILE A 897 -14.34 8.09 -60.54
CA ILE A 897 -15.59 7.35 -60.29
C ILE A 897 -15.27 5.89 -60.04
N VAL A 898 -15.65 5.37 -58.88
CA VAL A 898 -15.46 3.97 -58.47
C VAL A 898 -16.73 3.47 -57.79
N ASP A 899 -17.33 2.38 -58.28
CA ASP A 899 -18.52 1.75 -57.67
C ASP A 899 -19.63 2.72 -57.24
N GLU A 900 -19.99 3.65 -58.14
CA GLU A 900 -20.97 4.73 -57.97
C GLU A 900 -20.56 5.87 -57.02
N ALA A 901 -19.42 5.77 -56.35
CA ALA A 901 -18.80 6.88 -55.64
C ALA A 901 -18.14 7.85 -56.63
N VAL A 902 -18.41 9.15 -56.48
CA VAL A 902 -17.79 10.21 -57.28
C VAL A 902 -16.84 10.99 -56.38
N PHE A 903 -15.55 10.68 -56.46
CA PHE A 903 -14.50 11.41 -55.76
C PHE A 903 -14.09 12.66 -56.54
N THR A 904 -13.71 13.71 -55.84
CA THR A 904 -12.95 14.84 -56.41
C THR A 904 -11.48 14.60 -56.10
N TRP A 905 -10.65 14.44 -57.14
CA TRP A 905 -9.20 14.32 -56.96
C TRP A 905 -8.63 15.64 -56.39
N PRO A 906 -7.57 15.61 -55.56
CA PRO A 906 -6.95 16.82 -55.00
C PRO A 906 -6.71 17.92 -56.05
N ASP A 907 -7.29 19.10 -55.81
CA ASP A 907 -7.16 20.28 -56.68
C ASP A 907 -6.00 21.18 -56.22
N VAL A 908 -4.81 20.60 -56.23
CA VAL A 908 -3.58 21.29 -55.85
C VAL A 908 -2.47 21.01 -56.87
N PRO A 909 -1.52 21.94 -57.08
CA PRO A 909 -0.36 21.68 -57.93
C PRO A 909 0.49 20.52 -57.41
N PRO A 910 1.21 19.77 -58.27
CA PRO A 910 2.20 18.80 -57.81
C PRO A 910 3.28 19.46 -56.94
N GLY A 911 3.73 18.79 -55.89
CA GLY A 911 4.75 19.32 -54.98
C GLY A 911 4.24 20.15 -53.80
N VAL A 912 2.92 20.23 -53.60
CA VAL A 912 2.31 20.74 -52.35
C VAL A 912 1.42 19.68 -51.71
N PRO A 913 1.06 19.78 -50.41
CA PRO A 913 0.27 18.76 -49.75
C PRO A 913 -1.04 18.45 -50.49
N ASP A 914 -1.24 17.17 -50.79
CA ASP A 914 -2.28 16.66 -51.68
C ASP A 914 -3.03 15.44 -51.11
N ASN A 915 -2.57 14.92 -49.97
CA ASN A 915 -3.21 13.83 -49.25
C ASN A 915 -3.07 14.04 -47.75
N VAL A 916 -3.89 13.28 -47.02
CA VAL A 916 -3.80 13.14 -45.57
C VAL A 916 -3.11 11.82 -45.25
N GLN A 917 -2.04 11.86 -44.47
CA GLN A 917 -1.48 10.66 -43.85
C GLN A 917 -2.35 10.30 -42.63
N ALA A 918 -3.12 9.22 -42.71
CA ALA A 918 -4.18 8.91 -41.75
C ALA A 918 -3.66 8.72 -40.33
N ASN A 919 -4.00 9.67 -39.45
CA ASN A 919 -3.56 9.80 -38.08
C ASN A 919 -4.67 10.42 -37.18
N GLY A 920 -5.93 9.98 -37.34
CA GLY A 920 -7.03 10.44 -36.50
C GLY A 920 -7.66 11.79 -36.89
N GLN A 921 -7.41 12.30 -38.10
CA GLN A 921 -7.99 13.58 -38.52
C GLN A 921 -9.52 13.46 -38.65
N LEU A 922 -10.26 14.39 -38.04
CA LEU A 922 -11.71 14.51 -38.16
C LEU A 922 -12.09 15.47 -39.30
N ILE A 923 -12.75 14.96 -40.33
CA ILE A 923 -13.05 15.70 -41.57
C ILE A 923 -14.55 15.97 -41.64
N ALA A 924 -14.94 17.25 -41.71
CA ALA A 924 -16.33 17.63 -41.92
C ALA A 924 -16.79 17.16 -43.31
N MET A 925 -17.91 16.44 -43.33
CA MET A 925 -18.50 15.90 -44.55
C MET A 925 -20.02 15.84 -44.35
N ALA A 926 -20.78 16.62 -45.11
CA ALA A 926 -22.24 16.67 -45.02
C ALA A 926 -22.88 15.91 -46.18
N GLY A 927 -23.83 15.02 -45.86
CA GLY A 927 -24.64 14.32 -46.85
C GLY A 927 -25.17 12.99 -46.37
N ALA A 928 -25.88 12.27 -47.25
CA ALA A 928 -26.41 10.93 -46.96
C ALA A 928 -26.04 9.96 -48.10
N GLY A 929 -25.87 8.69 -47.77
CA GLY A 929 -25.54 7.60 -48.69
C GLY A 929 -25.57 6.26 -47.94
N SER A 930 -25.52 5.12 -48.64
CA SER A 930 -25.39 3.81 -47.97
C SER A 930 -23.95 3.36 -47.79
N ARG A 931 -22.99 4.07 -48.40
CA ARG A 931 -21.56 3.76 -48.30
C ARG A 931 -20.71 5.03 -48.17
N LEU A 932 -19.68 4.97 -47.34
CA LEU A 932 -18.53 5.88 -47.37
C LEU A 932 -17.46 5.25 -48.27
N ALA A 933 -17.05 5.96 -49.30
CA ALA A 933 -15.97 5.54 -50.18
C ALA A 933 -14.72 6.37 -49.88
N VAL A 934 -13.57 5.70 -49.82
CA VAL A 934 -12.26 6.28 -49.54
C VAL A 934 -11.29 5.92 -50.66
N LEU A 935 -10.58 6.91 -51.19
CA LEU A 935 -9.59 6.75 -52.25
C LEU A 935 -8.20 6.98 -51.67
N GLY A 936 -7.31 5.99 -51.80
CA GLY A 936 -6.02 6.03 -51.13
C GLY A 936 -5.02 4.96 -51.55
N THR A 937 -3.90 4.92 -50.83
CA THR A 937 -2.87 3.90 -50.96
C THR A 937 -2.09 3.76 -49.65
N SER A 938 -1.32 2.69 -49.53
CA SER A 938 -0.37 2.50 -48.44
C SER A 938 1.07 2.38 -48.94
N ASP A 939 2.02 2.85 -48.13
CA ASP A 939 3.46 2.68 -48.39
C ASP A 939 4.18 1.91 -47.25
N GLY A 940 5.30 1.27 -47.61
CA GLY A 940 6.06 0.37 -46.73
C GLY A 940 5.45 -1.04 -46.61
N ARG A 941 4.16 -1.12 -46.26
CA ARG A 941 3.36 -2.36 -46.23
C ARG A 941 1.89 -2.04 -46.48
N GLU A 942 1.05 -3.07 -46.48
CA GLU A 942 -0.40 -2.90 -46.31
C GLU A 942 -0.68 -2.33 -44.91
N HIS A 943 -1.57 -1.35 -44.83
CA HIS A 943 -2.05 -0.81 -43.56
C HIS A 943 -3.56 -0.99 -43.45
N GLU A 944 -4.00 -1.32 -42.24
CA GLU A 944 -5.40 -1.51 -41.86
C GLU A 944 -5.62 -0.77 -40.54
N GLY A 945 -6.75 -0.09 -40.43
CA GLY A 945 -7.13 0.62 -39.22
C GLY A 945 -8.60 0.99 -39.21
N THR A 946 -9.11 1.24 -38.02
CA THR A 946 -10.52 1.59 -37.80
C THR A 946 -10.70 3.11 -37.78
N GLY A 947 -11.63 3.61 -38.58
CA GLY A 947 -12.11 5.00 -38.56
C GLY A 947 -13.55 5.09 -38.06
N THR A 948 -14.06 6.31 -37.92
CA THR A 948 -15.41 6.58 -37.38
C THR A 948 -16.21 7.49 -38.31
N VAL A 949 -17.49 7.18 -38.53
CA VAL A 949 -18.45 8.08 -39.17
C VAL A 949 -19.37 8.65 -38.11
N HIS A 950 -19.51 9.97 -38.08
CA HIS A 950 -20.40 10.70 -37.17
C HIS A 950 -21.65 11.16 -37.91
N TYR A 951 -22.81 11.03 -37.28
CA TYR A 951 -24.11 11.38 -37.85
C TYR A 951 -24.75 12.58 -37.17
N SER A 952 -25.70 13.23 -37.85
CA SER A 952 -26.39 14.43 -37.38
C SER A 952 -27.29 14.21 -36.16
N ASP A 953 -27.65 12.96 -35.86
CA ASP A 953 -28.45 12.59 -34.68
C ASP A 953 -27.61 12.36 -33.41
N GLY A 954 -26.29 12.59 -33.50
CA GLY A 954 -25.33 12.40 -32.42
C GLY A 954 -24.80 10.96 -32.30
N THR A 955 -25.26 10.02 -33.13
CA THR A 955 -24.71 8.67 -33.16
C THR A 955 -23.47 8.57 -34.06
N SER A 956 -22.70 7.49 -33.91
CA SER A 956 -21.56 7.17 -34.77
C SER A 956 -21.52 5.69 -35.13
N SER A 957 -20.75 5.35 -36.16
CA SER A 957 -20.42 3.96 -36.53
C SER A 957 -18.96 3.85 -36.93
N SER A 958 -18.28 2.80 -36.46
CA SER A 958 -16.92 2.49 -36.89
C SER A 958 -16.91 1.80 -38.26
N PHE A 959 -15.79 1.93 -38.97
CA PHE A 959 -15.51 1.20 -40.20
C PHE A 959 -14.02 0.84 -40.27
N ASP A 960 -13.71 -0.29 -40.90
CA ASP A 960 -12.33 -0.70 -41.14
C ASP A 960 -11.89 -0.26 -42.54
N LEU A 961 -10.77 0.44 -42.59
CA LEU A 961 -10.13 0.90 -43.81
C LEU A 961 -8.80 0.18 -43.97
N ARG A 962 -8.60 -0.39 -45.16
CA ARG A 962 -7.41 -1.16 -45.52
C ARG A 962 -6.98 -0.78 -46.92
N PHE A 963 -5.70 -0.42 -47.07
CA PHE A 963 -5.11 -0.18 -48.39
C PHE A 963 -3.90 -1.06 -48.62
N GLN A 964 -3.87 -1.64 -49.83
CA GLN A 964 -2.73 -2.38 -50.31
C GLN A 964 -1.51 -1.47 -50.48
N HIS A 965 -0.34 -2.10 -50.40
CA HIS A 965 0.89 -1.40 -50.71
C HIS A 965 0.93 -0.99 -52.20
N TRP A 966 1.25 0.27 -52.47
CA TRP A 966 1.24 0.90 -53.81
C TRP A 966 1.98 0.08 -54.89
N ALA A 967 2.99 -0.69 -54.49
CA ALA A 967 3.94 -1.33 -55.40
C ALA A 967 3.52 -2.72 -55.93
N TYR A 968 2.35 -3.23 -55.53
CA TYR A 968 1.87 -4.57 -55.90
C TYR A 968 0.48 -4.53 -56.55
N PRO A 969 0.32 -3.87 -57.71
CA PRO A 969 -0.98 -3.72 -58.36
C PRO A 969 -1.58 -5.02 -58.92
N ASP A 970 -0.81 -6.12 -58.93
CA ASP A 970 -1.25 -7.44 -59.40
C ASP A 970 -1.91 -8.28 -58.26
N LEU A 971 -2.02 -7.73 -57.05
CA LEU A 971 -2.66 -8.38 -55.90
C LEU A 971 -4.05 -7.79 -55.63
N GLU A 972 -4.96 -8.62 -55.11
CA GLU A 972 -6.30 -8.20 -54.71
C GLU A 972 -6.28 -7.25 -53.48
N PRO A 973 -7.18 -6.27 -53.39
CA PRO A 973 -8.18 -5.88 -54.40
C PRO A 973 -7.56 -5.17 -55.61
N ASP A 974 -8.22 -5.32 -56.77
CA ASP A 974 -7.85 -4.63 -57.99
C ASP A 974 -7.73 -3.10 -57.78
N PRO A 975 -6.64 -2.45 -58.25
CA PRO A 975 -6.48 -1.00 -58.15
C PRO A 975 -7.46 -0.27 -59.07
N VAL A 976 -7.91 0.91 -58.63
CA VAL A 976 -8.71 1.88 -59.41
C VAL A 976 -7.98 2.25 -60.70
N VAL A 977 -6.67 2.42 -60.61
CA VAL A 977 -5.80 2.69 -61.75
C VAL A 977 -4.39 2.17 -61.49
N VAL A 978 -3.72 1.72 -62.55
CA VAL A 978 -2.31 1.33 -62.52
C VAL A 978 -1.50 2.31 -63.35
N MET A 979 -0.57 3.01 -62.71
CA MET A 979 0.38 3.89 -63.39
C MET A 979 1.63 3.09 -63.78
N PRO A 980 2.20 3.32 -64.98
CA PRO A 980 3.34 2.54 -65.46
C PRO A 980 4.68 2.86 -64.77
N TYR A 981 4.76 4.00 -64.06
CA TYR A 981 5.95 4.44 -63.33
C TYR A 981 5.57 5.34 -62.15
N ILE A 982 6.56 5.60 -61.29
CA ILE A 982 6.47 6.48 -60.12
C ILE A 982 7.66 7.45 -60.10
N ASN A 983 7.55 8.57 -59.37
CA ASN A 983 8.67 9.48 -59.13
C ASN A 983 9.40 9.12 -57.83
N ARG A 984 10.72 9.28 -57.83
CA ARG A 984 11.57 9.08 -56.65
C ARG A 984 12.56 10.23 -56.48
N ALA A 985 12.49 10.92 -55.35
CA ALA A 985 13.42 11.96 -54.93
C ALA A 985 14.88 11.45 -54.99
N GLY A 986 15.77 12.26 -55.55
CA GLY A 986 17.18 11.98 -55.80
C GLY A 986 17.45 11.04 -56.98
N VAL A 987 16.41 10.48 -57.63
CA VAL A 987 16.56 9.49 -58.71
C VAL A 987 15.82 9.92 -59.98
N GLY A 988 14.63 10.51 -59.86
CA GLY A 988 13.73 10.77 -60.97
C GLY A 988 12.75 9.62 -61.19
N ARG A 989 12.42 9.37 -62.45
CA ARG A 989 11.44 8.35 -62.86
C ARG A 989 11.92 6.93 -62.54
N GLU A 990 11.09 6.17 -61.84
CA GLU A 990 11.25 4.73 -61.55
C GLU A 990 10.20 3.94 -62.33
N ASP A 991 10.61 3.27 -63.42
CA ASP A 991 9.73 2.46 -64.30
C ASP A 991 9.24 1.20 -63.57
N ARG A 992 8.17 1.35 -62.81
CA ARG A 992 7.50 0.30 -62.04
C ARG A 992 5.99 0.53 -62.05
N PRO A 993 5.17 -0.50 -62.34
CA PRO A 993 3.72 -0.42 -62.16
C PRO A 993 3.33 -0.15 -60.70
N VAL A 994 2.45 0.83 -60.47
CA VAL A 994 1.96 1.22 -59.14
C VAL A 994 0.45 1.43 -59.14
N GLY A 995 -0.24 0.99 -58.10
CA GLY A 995 -1.69 1.06 -57.96
C GLY A 995 -2.16 2.23 -57.09
N LEU A 996 -3.33 2.78 -57.43
CA LEU A 996 -4.17 3.61 -56.56
C LEU A 996 -5.43 2.78 -56.23
N TYR A 997 -5.87 2.78 -54.98
CA TYR A 997 -6.94 1.90 -54.51
C TYR A 997 -8.13 2.69 -53.96
N ALA A 998 -9.31 2.06 -53.96
CA ALA A 998 -10.49 2.57 -53.29
C ALA A 998 -11.13 1.48 -52.46
N GLN A 999 -11.72 1.86 -51.33
CA GLN A 999 -12.55 0.98 -50.52
C GLN A 999 -13.87 1.68 -50.20
N SER A 1000 -14.97 0.97 -50.39
CA SER A 1000 -16.29 1.40 -49.91
C SER A 1000 -16.65 0.63 -48.64
N VAL A 1001 -17.06 1.35 -47.61
CA VAL A 1001 -17.54 0.78 -46.34
C VAL A 1001 -19.02 1.13 -46.14
N PRO A 1002 -19.84 0.21 -45.61
CA PRO A 1002 -21.26 0.48 -45.39
C PRO A 1002 -21.44 1.53 -44.28
N ILE A 1003 -22.41 2.44 -44.47
CA ILE A 1003 -22.87 3.43 -43.48
C ILE A 1003 -24.40 3.38 -43.41
N ASP A 1004 -25.00 3.99 -42.38
CA ASP A 1004 -26.45 3.98 -42.20
C ASP A 1004 -27.15 4.91 -43.23
N PRO A 1005 -27.91 4.38 -44.21
CA PRO A 1005 -28.54 5.19 -45.25
C PRO A 1005 -29.69 6.06 -44.72
N ALA A 1006 -30.16 5.83 -43.49
CA ALA A 1006 -31.20 6.64 -42.87
C ALA A 1006 -30.66 7.88 -42.15
N LYS A 1007 -29.34 8.01 -42.03
CA LYS A 1007 -28.68 9.06 -41.26
C LYS A 1007 -27.85 9.99 -42.15
N GLU A 1008 -27.83 11.26 -41.78
CA GLU A 1008 -26.98 12.25 -42.42
C GLU A 1008 -25.60 12.24 -41.76
N VAL A 1009 -24.54 12.02 -42.55
CA VAL A 1009 -23.15 12.11 -42.12
C VAL A 1009 -22.81 13.57 -41.88
N THR A 1010 -22.08 13.84 -40.79
CA THR A 1010 -21.58 15.18 -40.43
C THR A 1010 -20.06 15.26 -40.43
N ALA A 1011 -19.37 14.16 -40.10
CA ALA A 1011 -17.93 14.06 -40.14
C ALA A 1011 -17.43 12.62 -40.31
N VAL A 1012 -16.20 12.48 -40.79
CA VAL A 1012 -15.47 11.22 -40.91
C VAL A 1012 -14.12 11.37 -40.19
N GLU A 1013 -13.87 10.53 -39.21
CA GLU A 1013 -12.58 10.38 -38.54
C GLU A 1013 -11.76 9.32 -39.26
N LEU A 1014 -10.56 9.69 -39.71
CA LEU A 1014 -9.63 8.75 -40.35
C LEU A 1014 -8.94 7.86 -39.31
N PRO A 1015 -8.52 6.63 -39.68
CA PRO A 1015 -7.79 5.77 -38.76
C PRO A 1015 -6.52 6.42 -38.19
N ALA A 1016 -6.26 6.22 -36.90
CA ALA A 1016 -5.07 6.72 -36.21
C ALA A 1016 -3.90 5.71 -36.31
N ILE A 1017 -3.37 5.50 -37.52
CA ILE A 1017 -2.41 4.40 -37.80
C ILE A 1017 -1.08 4.84 -38.39
N SER A 1018 -0.92 6.11 -38.76
CA SER A 1018 0.27 6.64 -39.42
C SER A 1018 0.93 7.72 -38.58
N ALA A 1019 2.26 7.74 -38.53
CA ALA A 1019 3.01 8.86 -37.93
C ALA A 1019 3.52 9.82 -39.03
N PRO A 1020 3.47 11.15 -38.84
CA PRO A 1020 3.94 12.11 -39.84
C PRO A 1020 5.35 11.82 -40.36
N GLY A 1021 5.52 11.75 -41.69
CA GLY A 1021 6.80 11.51 -42.34
C GLY A 1021 7.33 10.07 -42.24
N SER A 1022 6.49 9.12 -41.80
CA SER A 1022 6.78 7.68 -41.78
C SER A 1022 6.04 6.93 -42.89
N HIS A 1023 6.20 5.61 -42.95
CA HIS A 1023 5.37 4.76 -43.82
C HIS A 1023 3.96 4.67 -43.24
N GLY A 1024 2.92 4.86 -44.05
CA GLY A 1024 1.55 4.94 -43.58
C GLY A 1024 0.50 4.78 -44.66
N MET A 1025 -0.71 5.14 -44.27
CA MET A 1025 -1.89 5.17 -45.13
C MET A 1025 -2.13 6.59 -45.62
N HIS A 1026 -2.31 6.76 -46.93
CA HIS A 1026 -2.48 8.05 -47.58
C HIS A 1026 -3.87 8.13 -48.21
N VAL A 1027 -4.67 9.10 -47.74
CA VAL A 1027 -6.05 9.33 -48.19
C VAL A 1027 -6.08 10.58 -49.07
N PHE A 1028 -6.46 10.41 -50.33
CA PHE A 1028 -6.49 11.47 -51.34
C PHE A 1028 -7.89 12.05 -51.53
N ALA A 1029 -8.94 11.24 -51.38
CA ALA A 1029 -10.31 11.71 -51.52
C ALA A 1029 -11.30 10.85 -50.70
N LEU A 1030 -12.41 11.49 -50.31
CA LEU A 1030 -13.56 10.86 -49.66
C LEU A 1030 -14.82 11.17 -50.49
N ALA A 1031 -15.77 10.24 -50.55
CA ALA A 1031 -17.06 10.44 -51.18
C ALA A 1031 -18.15 9.64 -50.47
N LEU A 1032 -19.39 10.14 -50.50
CA LEU A 1032 -20.57 9.38 -50.11
C LEU A 1032 -21.20 8.77 -51.37
N ALA A 1033 -21.53 7.48 -51.32
CA ALA A 1033 -22.14 6.76 -52.43
C ALA A 1033 -23.53 6.22 -52.06
N PRO A 1034 -24.44 6.07 -53.04
CA PRO A 1034 -25.74 5.45 -52.84
C PRO A 1034 -25.66 4.04 -52.28
#